data_AF-A0AAF0MFP4-F1
#
_entry.id   AF-A0AAF0MFP4-F1
#
_cell.length_a   1.000
_cell.length_b   1.000
_cell.length_c   1.000
_cell.angle_alpha   90.00
_cell.angle_beta   90.00
_cell.angle_gamma   90.00
#
_symmetry.space_group_name_H-M   'P 1'
#
loop_
_entity.id
_entity.type
_entity.pdbx_description
1 polymer ?
#
loop_
_entity_poly.entity_id
_entity_poly.type
_entity_poly.pdbx_seq_one_letter_code
_entity_poly.pdbx_strand_id
1 'polypeptide(L)'
;MRAPALRPPTLRPPTLRIGAAVATALVVAAGVVTASPALAVVGDDDPAVGAVAANGLVVNEVESNADDTDWVELKNTSGTAIDLTGYAFLDSDNSHDAYVLPGGSTIAAGGYFVVDQLSATAPGFDFGLGGADIARLYDPAGDLVLRYAWTTHAGVTYGRCADGAGPLVDTTASTKGTANDCSSPVRINEVESQDGTPGDWVELTNTGSTTVDLGGYVLRDSEDDHTYTIPAGTTVAAGGFTVLDEAAFGFGLGKADSARLFDARGAVVDSTSWTAHAATTYGRNPDGTGDFAETAAPTKGAANRFAGVVTAEAWPGGPDETVLDDEDTFTGDLSGLDWTTSGSSRDGQLWAVQNGDGLLYHLTSDSAGGWAPSNAAGTDLRYADGTGTPDAEGVTVTSDDPGAVYVSTERNNDVSSTSRPSVLRYATTDGSEGTLRATDEWNLAADFPGLGANAGLEGVTWIPDTWLTTHGFTDERTGAAYAPSRYAGHGEGLFFVGVEGTASVYAYALMDDGSSARVATIATSLTVVADVQFDPTLDALWVVCDEVCSGRTALYEVTDGAFAASTLYEAPSGADRTLANEGFAISGVCTDGERATFYADDNDTDGFSLRTGTYPCEGGDTDPGTEPTPTPTPTPGDGGTTPTPTPVPIPGATPTAGPTPGPSAAPVVPVAPSESLLTEANRGGVSAPATARAGETITVTVGTASAGDVVNVWLFSEPKLVGTAVVAADGTVRVAIPADTVAGAHRLAVTAADGSLIGWTPITITVDGQLAFTGAVGLGAGALVAFLLLAAGAGVLIVRRRRRTVAAE
;
A
#
# COMPACT_ATOMS: atom_id res chain seq x y z
N MET A 1 -66.19 39.12 29.65
CA MET A 1 -66.10 38.86 31.10
C MET A 1 -64.61 38.88 31.45
N ARG A 2 -64.14 39.88 32.21
CA ARG A 2 -63.54 39.73 33.57
C ARG A 2 -62.48 38.61 33.72
N ALA A 3 -61.23 39.04 33.96
CA ALA A 3 -60.13 38.31 34.62
C ALA A 3 -60.12 38.68 36.14
N PRO A 4 -59.05 38.49 36.98
CA PRO A 4 -57.76 37.81 36.80
C PRO A 4 -57.31 36.91 38.00
N ALA A 5 -56.02 36.55 38.00
CA ALA A 5 -55.16 35.80 38.96
C ALA A 5 -55.30 36.01 40.50
N LEU A 6 -54.72 35.09 41.31
CA LEU A 6 -53.73 35.40 42.39
C LEU A 6 -53.05 34.17 43.11
N ARG A 7 -52.14 34.45 44.07
CA ARG A 7 -51.01 33.63 44.63
C ARG A 7 -51.29 32.77 45.91
N PRO A 8 -50.36 31.85 46.29
CA PRO A 8 -50.18 31.18 47.64
C PRO A 8 -49.38 32.07 48.65
N PRO A 9 -48.92 31.71 49.90
CA PRO A 9 -48.45 30.40 50.47
C PRO A 9 -48.69 30.18 52.02
N THR A 10 -47.79 29.44 52.73
CA THR A 10 -47.57 29.17 54.22
C THR A 10 -47.41 27.64 54.49
N LEU A 11 -46.74 27.03 55.51
CA LEU A 11 -45.66 27.24 56.54
C LEU A 11 -45.07 25.81 56.86
N ARG A 12 -43.90 25.47 57.45
CA ARG A 12 -43.05 25.88 58.63
C ARG A 12 -43.59 25.52 60.03
N PRO A 13 -42.77 25.40 61.12
CA PRO A 13 -41.30 25.56 61.33
C PRO A 13 -40.66 24.24 61.92
N PRO A 14 -39.89 24.07 63.05
CA PRO A 14 -38.95 24.91 63.85
C PRO A 14 -37.65 24.24 64.49
N THR A 15 -36.45 24.81 64.28
CA THR A 15 -35.35 25.03 65.30
C THR A 15 -34.51 23.83 65.88
N LEU A 16 -33.37 23.97 66.60
CA LEU A 16 -32.77 25.10 67.37
C LEU A 16 -31.21 25.08 67.67
N ARG A 17 -30.48 26.16 67.29
CA ARG A 17 -29.33 26.93 67.89
C ARG A 17 -28.13 26.34 68.72
N ILE A 18 -27.07 27.20 68.81
CA ILE A 18 -25.87 27.27 69.73
C ILE A 18 -24.61 26.60 69.12
N GLY A 19 -23.35 27.10 69.23
CA GLY A 19 -22.73 28.28 69.90
C GLY A 19 -21.29 28.53 69.37
N ALA A 20 -20.44 29.39 69.98
CA ALA A 20 -19.19 29.87 69.34
C ALA A 20 -17.91 29.99 70.20
N ALA A 21 -16.75 29.87 69.51
CA ALA A 21 -15.46 30.60 69.67
C ALA A 21 -14.20 29.96 70.31
N VAL A 22 -13.04 30.37 69.75
CA VAL A 22 -11.63 30.38 70.25
C VAL A 22 -10.71 29.12 70.10
N ALA A 23 -9.90 29.14 69.03
CA ALA A 23 -8.41 28.96 68.90
C ALA A 23 -7.63 27.82 69.66
N THR A 24 -6.44 27.34 69.27
CA THR A 24 -5.43 27.75 68.24
C THR A 24 -4.52 26.56 67.87
N ALA A 25 -4.02 26.43 66.63
CA ALA A 25 -2.62 26.03 66.28
C ALA A 25 -2.41 25.74 64.77
N LEU A 26 -1.18 25.93 64.31
CA LEU A 26 -0.67 25.85 62.93
C LEU A 26 -0.76 24.46 62.26
N VAL A 27 -0.92 24.44 60.93
CA VAL A 27 0.17 24.20 59.94
C VAL A 27 -0.22 24.80 58.58
N VAL A 28 0.76 25.18 57.76
CA VAL A 28 0.55 25.78 56.43
C VAL A 28 0.62 24.71 55.34
N ALA A 29 -0.36 24.72 54.43
CA ALA A 29 -0.26 24.15 53.09
C ALA A 29 -1.06 25.06 52.12
N ALA A 30 -0.56 25.26 50.90
CA ALA A 30 -1.24 26.08 49.92
C ALA A 30 -2.46 25.34 49.34
N GLY A 31 -3.61 26.00 49.30
CA GLY A 31 -4.78 25.49 48.59
C GLY A 31 -4.59 25.66 47.09
N VAL A 32 -4.19 24.58 46.41
CA VAL A 32 -4.36 24.49 44.94
C VAL A 32 -5.86 24.49 44.68
N VAL A 33 -6.36 25.57 44.08
CA VAL A 33 -7.69 25.55 43.47
C VAL A 33 -7.56 24.74 42.20
N THR A 34 -7.93 23.47 42.27
CA THR A 34 -8.18 22.66 41.06
C THR A 34 -9.42 23.23 40.39
N ALA A 35 -9.22 24.18 39.49
CA ALA A 35 -10.21 24.47 38.48
C ALA A 35 -10.36 23.19 37.65
N SER A 36 -11.55 22.58 37.68
CA SER A 36 -11.93 21.66 36.62
C SER A 36 -11.86 22.41 35.30
N PRO A 37 -11.41 21.79 34.19
CA PRO A 37 -11.69 22.36 32.88
C PRO A 37 -13.21 22.56 32.75
N ALA A 38 -13.61 23.70 32.20
CA ALA A 38 -15.00 23.88 31.83
C ALA A 38 -15.27 22.97 30.63
N LEU A 39 -16.24 22.08 30.74
CA LEU A 39 -16.85 21.47 29.56
C LEU A 39 -17.51 22.61 28.77
N ALA A 40 -16.92 22.96 27.63
CA ALA A 40 -17.52 23.87 26.68
C ALA A 40 -18.83 23.24 26.18
N VAL A 41 -19.91 24.03 26.19
CA VAL A 41 -21.21 23.55 25.68
C VAL A 41 -21.30 23.98 24.22
N VAL A 42 -21.04 23.03 23.32
CA VAL A 42 -21.28 23.18 21.88
C VAL A 42 -22.75 23.56 21.67
N GLY A 43 -23.01 24.53 20.79
CA GLY A 43 -24.34 25.06 20.50
C GLY A 43 -24.96 24.48 19.22
N ASP A 44 -26.25 24.15 19.28
CA ASP A 44 -27.00 23.51 18.17
C ASP A 44 -27.31 24.44 16.96
N ASP A 45 -27.10 25.76 17.06
CA ASP A 45 -27.49 26.77 16.04
C ASP A 45 -26.27 27.34 15.29
N ASP A 46 -25.89 26.74 14.15
CA ASP A 46 -24.65 27.07 13.41
C ASP A 46 -24.83 28.01 12.17
N PRO A 47 -24.37 29.28 12.22
CA PRO A 47 -24.62 30.30 11.19
C PRO A 47 -23.70 30.22 9.95
N ALA A 48 -24.29 30.42 8.77
CA ALA A 48 -23.65 30.19 7.47
C ALA A 48 -22.26 30.86 7.24
N VAL A 49 -21.42 30.12 6.50
CA VAL A 49 -19.99 30.34 6.22
C VAL A 49 -19.61 31.76 5.78
N GLY A 50 -18.46 32.25 6.27
CA GLY A 50 -17.61 33.17 5.47
C GLY A 50 -17.13 34.45 6.15
N ALA A 51 -16.30 34.35 7.19
CA ALA A 51 -15.44 35.45 7.64
C ALA A 51 -14.13 34.91 8.23
N VAL A 52 -13.07 35.73 8.19
CA VAL A 52 -11.91 35.55 9.07
C VAL A 52 -12.41 35.64 10.51
N ALA A 53 -12.00 34.71 11.38
CA ALA A 53 -12.33 34.78 12.80
C ALA A 53 -11.90 36.14 13.38
N ALA A 54 -12.60 36.67 14.38
CA ALA A 54 -12.42 38.07 14.82
C ALA A 54 -11.01 38.40 15.38
N ASN A 55 -10.16 37.38 15.57
CA ASN A 55 -8.75 37.46 15.96
C ASN A 55 -7.74 37.40 14.78
N GLY A 56 -8.15 36.98 13.58
CA GLY A 56 -7.30 36.76 12.41
C GLY A 56 -7.11 35.30 11.96
N LEU A 57 -7.78 34.34 12.61
CA LEU A 57 -7.64 32.91 12.34
C LEU A 57 -8.51 32.44 11.16
N VAL A 58 -8.01 31.50 10.35
CA VAL A 58 -8.73 30.78 9.28
C VAL A 58 -8.20 29.35 9.16
N VAL A 59 -9.02 28.41 8.67
CA VAL A 59 -8.51 27.16 8.06
C VAL A 59 -7.67 27.53 6.84
N ASN A 60 -6.49 26.93 6.67
CA ASN A 60 -5.56 27.19 5.56
C ASN A 60 -5.37 25.99 4.64
N GLU A 61 -5.32 24.80 5.21
CA GLU A 61 -5.17 23.51 4.52
C GLU A 61 -5.93 22.43 5.31
N VAL A 62 -6.47 21.41 4.63
CA VAL A 62 -7.16 20.25 5.23
C VAL A 62 -6.79 18.99 4.49
N GLU A 63 -6.42 17.97 5.25
CA GLU A 63 -6.20 16.59 4.81
C GLU A 63 -7.29 15.70 5.40
N SER A 64 -7.70 14.68 4.63
CA SER A 64 -8.80 13.77 4.97
C SER A 64 -8.68 12.36 4.38
N ASN A 65 -7.61 12.06 3.61
CA ASN A 65 -7.55 10.83 2.81
C ASN A 65 -6.19 10.48 2.17
N ALA A 66 -5.17 11.34 2.20
CA ALA A 66 -3.93 11.19 1.43
C ALA A 66 -2.63 11.18 2.28
N ASP A 67 -2.74 11.14 3.61
CA ASP A 67 -1.64 11.07 4.60
C ASP A 67 -1.95 9.95 5.63
N ASP A 68 -0.95 9.52 6.42
CA ASP A 68 -1.10 8.49 7.47
C ASP A 68 -2.11 8.88 8.59
N THR A 69 -2.57 10.14 8.58
CA THR A 69 -3.43 10.76 9.60
C THR A 69 -4.23 11.93 9.01
N ASP A 70 -5.46 12.11 9.46
CA ASP A 70 -6.28 13.30 9.16
C ASP A 70 -5.75 14.56 9.86
N TRP A 71 -5.88 15.75 9.25
CA TRP A 71 -5.52 16.99 9.94
C TRP A 71 -6.09 18.28 9.32
N VAL A 72 -6.13 19.34 10.15
CA VAL A 72 -6.58 20.68 9.76
C VAL A 72 -5.52 21.70 10.13
N GLU A 73 -4.98 22.42 9.14
CA GLU A 73 -4.11 23.56 9.38
C GLU A 73 -4.91 24.86 9.55
N LEU A 74 -4.52 25.61 10.58
CA LEU A 74 -4.99 26.96 10.85
C LEU A 74 -3.89 27.97 10.52
N LYS A 75 -4.22 29.09 9.86
CA LYS A 75 -3.30 30.22 9.62
C LYS A 75 -3.74 31.48 10.37
N ASN A 76 -2.77 32.19 10.93
CA ASN A 76 -2.94 33.48 11.56
C ASN A 76 -2.64 34.62 10.56
N THR A 77 -3.69 35.25 10.03
CA THR A 77 -3.58 36.37 9.09
C THR A 77 -3.29 37.73 9.77
N SER A 78 -3.22 37.78 11.11
CA SER A 78 -3.01 39.01 11.87
C SER A 78 -1.54 39.34 12.11
N GLY A 79 -1.28 40.61 12.47
CA GLY A 79 0.04 41.09 12.89
C GLY A 79 0.42 40.77 14.35
N THR A 80 -0.30 39.85 15.01
CA THR A 80 -0.13 39.49 16.42
C THR A 80 -0.24 37.99 16.60
N ALA A 81 0.50 37.39 17.56
CA ALA A 81 0.30 35.98 17.89
C ALA A 81 -1.11 35.75 18.49
N ILE A 82 -1.74 34.62 18.14
CA ILE A 82 -3.01 34.17 18.72
C ILE A 82 -2.71 33.01 19.67
N ASP A 83 -3.34 33.00 20.84
CA ASP A 83 -3.32 31.88 21.78
C ASP A 83 -4.54 30.99 21.51
N LEU A 84 -4.28 29.70 21.29
CA LEU A 84 -5.25 28.64 21.01
C LEU A 84 -5.38 27.66 22.20
N THR A 85 -4.75 27.96 23.34
CA THR A 85 -4.84 27.15 24.57
C THR A 85 -6.28 26.93 24.99
N GLY A 86 -6.72 25.68 25.04
CA GLY A 86 -8.07 25.30 25.49
C GLY A 86 -9.19 25.54 24.48
N TYR A 87 -8.87 25.88 23.22
CA TYR A 87 -9.85 25.79 22.13
C TYR A 87 -10.22 24.31 21.90
N ALA A 88 -11.43 24.04 21.40
CA ALA A 88 -11.90 22.68 21.14
C ALA A 88 -12.14 22.45 19.65
N PHE A 89 -11.60 21.36 19.09
CA PHE A 89 -11.76 20.92 17.72
C PHE A 89 -12.77 19.78 17.62
N LEU A 90 -13.57 19.76 16.55
CA LEU A 90 -14.60 18.76 16.28
C LEU A 90 -14.83 18.66 14.75
N ASP A 91 -15.12 17.45 14.28
CA ASP A 91 -15.66 17.14 12.94
C ASP A 91 -17.14 17.58 12.83
N SER A 92 -17.94 17.03 11.91
CA SER A 92 -19.37 17.35 11.79
C SER A 92 -20.29 16.66 12.82
N ASP A 93 -19.91 15.52 13.41
CA ASP A 93 -20.71 14.88 14.45
C ASP A 93 -20.62 15.65 15.79
N ASN A 94 -21.73 15.69 16.51
CA ASN A 94 -21.81 16.20 17.87
C ASN A 94 -21.70 15.08 18.93
N SER A 95 -21.52 13.82 18.52
CA SER A 95 -21.36 12.67 19.44
C SER A 95 -19.93 12.40 19.88
N HIS A 96 -18.92 12.82 19.10
CA HIS A 96 -17.50 12.71 19.47
C HIS A 96 -17.10 13.63 20.64
N ASP A 97 -16.11 13.20 21.43
CA ASP A 97 -15.50 14.03 22.48
C ASP A 97 -14.54 15.04 21.84
N ALA A 98 -14.90 16.33 21.87
CA ALA A 98 -14.14 17.39 21.18
C ALA A 98 -12.69 17.54 21.69
N TYR A 99 -11.72 17.53 20.76
CA TYR A 99 -10.29 17.58 21.07
C TYR A 99 -9.87 18.96 21.58
N VAL A 100 -9.49 19.05 22.85
CA VAL A 100 -9.10 20.32 23.49
C VAL A 100 -7.61 20.59 23.32
N LEU A 101 -7.27 21.65 22.57
CA LEU A 101 -5.90 22.05 22.26
C LEU A 101 -5.09 22.32 23.54
N PRO A 102 -3.87 21.77 23.66
CA PRO A 102 -3.11 21.77 24.90
C PRO A 102 -2.61 23.15 25.36
N GLY A 103 -2.15 23.21 26.61
CA GLY A 103 -1.61 24.42 27.22
C GLY A 103 -0.32 24.90 26.55
N GLY A 104 -0.37 26.07 25.91
CA GLY A 104 0.76 26.63 25.16
C GLY A 104 0.63 26.53 23.64
N SER A 105 -0.49 26.02 23.11
CA SER A 105 -0.83 26.11 21.69
C SER A 105 -0.94 27.57 21.25
N THR A 106 0.07 28.10 20.57
CA THR A 106 0.09 29.50 20.09
C THR A 106 0.57 29.59 18.65
N ILE A 107 -0.14 30.37 17.84
CA ILE A 107 0.17 30.58 16.42
C ILE A 107 0.75 31.98 16.20
N ALA A 108 1.99 32.06 15.71
CA ALA A 108 2.70 33.32 15.49
C ALA A 108 2.02 34.19 14.42
N ALA A 109 2.30 35.49 14.43
CA ALA A 109 1.78 36.43 13.41
C ALA A 109 2.24 35.99 12.01
N GLY A 110 1.29 35.75 11.09
CA GLY A 110 1.56 35.22 9.74
C GLY A 110 1.85 33.71 9.67
N GLY A 111 1.98 33.04 10.81
CA GLY A 111 2.33 31.61 10.91
C GLY A 111 1.13 30.66 10.81
N TYR A 112 1.43 29.38 10.96
CA TYR A 112 0.54 28.23 10.80
C TYR A 112 0.48 27.40 12.11
N PHE A 113 -0.55 26.59 12.27
CA PHE A 113 -0.73 25.64 13.38
C PHE A 113 -1.58 24.47 12.92
N VAL A 114 -1.04 23.25 12.99
CA VAL A 114 -1.75 22.02 12.59
C VAL A 114 -2.49 21.45 13.79
N VAL A 115 -3.76 21.06 13.58
CA VAL A 115 -4.53 20.20 14.47
C VAL A 115 -4.51 18.81 13.83
N ASP A 116 -3.68 17.92 14.38
CA ASP A 116 -3.47 16.54 13.90
C ASP A 116 -4.44 15.54 14.56
N GLN A 117 -4.68 14.42 13.90
CA GLN A 117 -5.28 13.21 14.46
C GLN A 117 -4.33 12.51 15.45
N LEU A 118 -4.88 11.69 16.33
CA LEU A 118 -4.15 10.94 17.35
C LEU A 118 -3.34 9.81 16.71
N SER A 119 -2.02 9.96 16.66
CA SER A 119 -1.11 8.94 16.15
C SER A 119 -0.34 8.23 17.27
N ALA A 120 0.37 7.15 16.92
CA ALA A 120 1.28 6.47 17.84
C ALA A 120 2.45 7.36 18.35
N THR A 121 2.65 8.55 17.77
CA THR A 121 3.77 9.46 18.09
C THR A 121 3.35 10.87 18.53
N ALA A 122 2.13 11.32 18.20
CA ALA A 122 1.63 12.66 18.48
C ALA A 122 0.21 12.66 19.06
N PRO A 123 -0.10 13.50 20.08
CA PRO A 123 -1.46 13.65 20.59
C PRO A 123 -2.31 14.50 19.63
N GLY A 124 -3.51 14.00 19.32
CA GLY A 124 -4.44 14.60 18.38
C GLY A 124 -5.90 14.27 18.71
N PHE A 125 -6.80 14.52 17.76
CA PHE A 125 -8.20 14.08 17.84
C PHE A 125 -8.34 12.58 17.49
N ASP A 126 -9.28 11.88 18.12
CA ASP A 126 -9.44 10.41 18.03
C ASP A 126 -10.62 9.93 17.17
N PHE A 127 -11.15 10.84 16.33
CA PHE A 127 -12.11 10.58 15.26
C PHE A 127 -11.47 10.76 13.87
N GLY A 128 -12.16 10.38 12.80
CA GLY A 128 -11.74 10.61 11.41
C GLY A 128 -12.33 11.88 10.79
N LEU A 129 -11.75 12.37 9.69
CA LEU A 129 -12.32 13.45 8.87
C LEU A 129 -12.93 12.90 7.58
N GLY A 130 -14.25 12.74 7.59
CA GLY A 130 -14.97 11.99 6.55
C GLY A 130 -15.05 12.70 5.19
N GLY A 131 -15.41 11.97 4.13
CA GLY A 131 -15.51 12.52 2.79
C GLY A 131 -16.53 13.65 2.62
N ALA A 132 -17.56 13.74 3.45
CA ALA A 132 -18.51 14.86 3.47
C ALA A 132 -18.68 15.37 4.90
N ASP A 133 -17.80 16.28 5.33
CA ASP A 133 -17.58 16.58 6.74
C ASP A 133 -17.26 18.08 6.99
N ILE A 134 -17.13 18.47 8.27
CA ILE A 134 -16.99 19.86 8.72
C ILE A 134 -15.96 20.00 9.85
N ALA A 135 -14.76 20.51 9.54
CA ALA A 135 -13.82 21.00 10.54
C ALA A 135 -14.37 22.21 11.31
N ARG A 136 -14.56 22.10 12.63
CA ARG A 136 -15.05 23.16 13.53
C ARG A 136 -14.05 23.44 14.66
N LEU A 137 -13.83 24.71 15.00
CA LEU A 137 -13.06 25.10 16.19
C LEU A 137 -13.86 26.10 17.06
N TYR A 138 -13.97 25.79 18.35
CA TYR A 138 -14.62 26.58 19.38
C TYR A 138 -13.59 27.19 20.34
N ASP A 139 -13.90 28.34 20.93
CA ASP A 139 -13.05 28.96 21.95
C ASP A 139 -13.28 28.35 23.36
N PRO A 140 -12.48 28.72 24.38
CA PRO A 140 -12.64 28.22 25.75
C PRO A 140 -13.92 28.67 26.48
N ALA A 141 -14.78 29.49 25.86
CA ALA A 141 -16.12 29.81 26.35
C ALA A 141 -17.21 28.96 25.67
N GLY A 142 -16.89 28.29 24.56
CA GLY A 142 -17.81 27.51 23.74
C GLY A 142 -18.36 28.25 22.51
N ASP A 143 -17.89 29.47 22.22
CA ASP A 143 -18.30 30.20 21.03
C ASP A 143 -17.57 29.64 19.79
N LEU A 144 -18.30 29.37 18.69
CA LEU A 144 -17.71 28.88 17.44
C LEU A 144 -16.84 29.99 16.78
N VAL A 145 -15.58 29.66 16.50
CA VAL A 145 -14.57 30.61 15.99
C VAL A 145 -14.38 30.48 14.49
N LEU A 146 -14.35 29.24 13.99
CA LEU A 146 -14.20 28.91 12.58
C LEU A 146 -14.91 27.60 12.25
N ARG A 147 -15.36 27.50 11.00
CA ARG A 147 -15.85 26.27 10.37
C ARG A 147 -15.42 26.24 8.91
N TYR A 148 -15.03 25.07 8.42
CA TYR A 148 -14.89 24.76 6.99
C TYR A 148 -15.59 23.44 6.71
N ALA A 149 -16.25 23.32 5.56
CA ALA A 149 -17.09 22.19 5.21
C ALA A 149 -16.80 21.76 3.77
N TRP A 150 -16.72 20.45 3.54
CA TRP A 150 -16.51 19.83 2.23
C TRP A 150 -17.58 18.76 1.95
N THR A 151 -17.59 18.22 0.74
CA THR A 151 -18.64 17.28 0.26
C THR A 151 -18.08 16.02 -0.40
N THR A 152 -16.80 16.03 -0.71
CA THR A 152 -15.96 14.90 -1.12
C THR A 152 -14.59 15.10 -0.48
N HIS A 153 -13.81 14.04 -0.39
CA HIS A 153 -12.37 14.12 -0.16
C HIS A 153 -11.66 15.00 -1.21
N ALA A 154 -10.47 15.50 -0.88
CA ALA A 154 -9.61 16.23 -1.81
C ALA A 154 -8.79 15.25 -2.68
N GLY A 155 -8.31 15.71 -3.85
CA GLY A 155 -7.36 14.94 -4.66
C GLY A 155 -5.96 14.85 -4.05
N VAL A 156 -5.59 15.83 -3.23
CA VAL A 156 -4.41 15.85 -2.34
C VAL A 156 -4.89 16.43 -1.01
N THR A 157 -4.74 17.74 -0.80
CA THR A 157 -5.37 18.47 0.33
C THR A 157 -6.28 19.59 -0.19
N TYR A 158 -7.23 20.05 0.64
CA TYR A 158 -7.95 21.30 0.36
C TYR A 158 -7.18 22.49 0.94
N GLY A 159 -6.51 23.28 0.10
CA GLY A 159 -5.61 24.37 0.51
C GLY A 159 -5.97 25.75 -0.04
N ARG A 160 -5.39 26.78 0.58
CA ARG A 160 -5.46 28.18 0.15
C ARG A 160 -4.22 28.59 -0.65
N CYS A 161 -4.31 28.53 -1.98
CA CYS A 161 -3.24 28.93 -2.91
C CYS A 161 -2.69 30.36 -2.71
N ALA A 162 -3.45 31.23 -2.06
CA ALA A 162 -2.94 32.45 -1.45
C ALA A 162 -3.20 32.36 0.05
N ASP A 163 -2.21 31.84 0.78
CA ASP A 163 -2.27 31.52 2.21
C ASP A 163 -3.12 32.50 3.04
N GLY A 164 -4.17 31.96 3.65
CA GLY A 164 -5.11 32.70 4.50
C GLY A 164 -6.15 33.56 3.76
N ALA A 165 -6.21 33.52 2.43
CA ALA A 165 -7.18 34.23 1.59
C ALA A 165 -7.92 33.29 0.60
N GLY A 166 -8.89 33.82 -0.15
CA GLY A 166 -9.60 33.09 -1.22
C GLY A 166 -10.65 32.07 -0.75
N PRO A 167 -11.03 31.12 -1.61
CA PRO A 167 -11.60 29.83 -1.21
C PRO A 167 -10.48 28.86 -0.77
N LEU A 168 -10.85 27.65 -0.34
CA LEU A 168 -9.97 26.47 -0.44
C LEU A 168 -10.24 25.77 -1.77
N VAL A 169 -9.24 25.10 -2.33
CA VAL A 169 -9.28 24.27 -3.55
C VAL A 169 -8.29 23.11 -3.41
N ASP A 170 -8.35 22.10 -4.26
CA ASP A 170 -7.32 21.06 -4.33
C ASP A 170 -5.91 21.66 -4.54
N THR A 171 -4.96 21.24 -3.71
CA THR A 171 -3.52 21.59 -3.83
C THR A 171 -2.81 20.71 -4.86
N THR A 172 -1.52 21.00 -5.09
CA THR A 172 -0.62 20.16 -5.88
C THR A 172 0.40 19.38 -5.04
N ALA A 173 0.45 19.65 -3.74
CA ALA A 173 1.20 18.90 -2.74
C ALA A 173 0.61 19.16 -1.35
N SER A 174 0.64 18.16 -0.48
CA SER A 174 0.34 18.29 0.94
C SER A 174 1.44 19.11 1.63
N THR A 175 1.08 20.20 2.32
CA THR A 175 2.05 21.21 2.82
C THR A 175 2.03 21.45 4.33
N LYS A 176 1.41 20.54 5.10
CA LYS A 176 1.36 20.41 6.57
C LYS A 176 2.37 21.28 7.35
N GLY A 177 1.93 22.44 7.85
CA GLY A 177 2.72 23.35 8.69
C GLY A 177 3.57 24.38 7.93
N THR A 178 3.44 24.47 6.60
CA THR A 178 4.23 25.35 5.72
C THR A 178 3.33 26.20 4.82
N ALA A 179 3.78 26.57 3.61
CA ALA A 179 3.02 27.45 2.71
C ALA A 179 2.45 26.64 1.55
N ASN A 180 1.15 26.80 1.27
CA ASN A 180 0.43 25.96 0.31
C ASN A 180 1.02 25.95 -1.09
N ASP A 181 1.27 24.76 -1.65
CA ASP A 181 1.56 24.63 -3.08
C ASP A 181 0.28 24.47 -3.90
N CYS A 182 0.02 25.47 -4.72
CA CYS A 182 -0.86 25.39 -5.88
C CYS A 182 -0.07 25.83 -7.12
N SER A 183 1.01 25.10 -7.39
CA SER A 183 1.64 25.08 -8.69
C SER A 183 0.67 24.49 -9.73
N SER A 184 1.11 24.23 -10.95
CA SER A 184 0.29 23.41 -11.85
C SER A 184 0.56 21.94 -11.52
N PRO A 185 -0.46 21.06 -11.46
CA PRO A 185 -0.25 19.61 -11.33
C PRO A 185 0.29 18.99 -12.63
N VAL A 186 0.49 19.80 -13.67
CA VAL A 186 1.07 19.37 -14.94
C VAL A 186 2.56 19.09 -14.75
N ARG A 187 3.04 17.99 -15.31
CA ARG A 187 4.43 17.53 -15.24
C ARG A 187 4.88 17.13 -16.63
N ILE A 188 6.15 17.36 -16.97
CA ILE A 188 6.76 16.76 -18.15
C ILE A 188 6.88 15.27 -17.85
N ASN A 189 6.32 14.42 -18.71
CA ASN A 189 6.20 12.99 -18.44
C ASN A 189 7.21 12.15 -19.22
N GLU A 190 7.33 12.42 -20.52
CA GLU A 190 8.22 11.71 -21.43
C GLU A 190 8.80 12.69 -22.45
N VAL A 191 10.06 12.49 -22.84
CA VAL A 191 10.77 13.32 -23.81
C VAL A 191 11.49 12.45 -24.83
N GLU A 192 11.17 12.68 -26.10
CA GLU A 192 11.94 12.21 -27.25
C GLU A 192 12.81 13.33 -27.79
N SER A 193 14.08 13.01 -28.05
CA SER A 193 15.09 13.95 -28.56
C SER A 193 15.96 13.37 -29.68
N GLN A 194 15.69 12.14 -30.14
CA GLN A 194 16.43 11.55 -31.25
C GLN A 194 15.54 10.67 -32.14
N ASP A 195 15.57 10.94 -33.46
CA ASP A 195 14.96 10.10 -34.50
C ASP A 195 13.43 9.86 -34.33
N GLY A 196 12.78 10.66 -33.47
CA GLY A 196 11.35 10.63 -33.20
C GLY A 196 10.48 10.82 -34.44
N THR A 197 9.27 10.25 -34.42
CA THR A 197 8.31 10.35 -35.52
C THR A 197 7.07 11.16 -35.09
N PRO A 198 6.68 12.23 -35.81
CA PRO A 198 7.29 12.79 -37.04
C PRO A 198 8.55 13.66 -36.82
N GLY A 199 8.93 13.89 -35.56
CA GLY A 199 10.11 14.63 -35.12
C GLY A 199 10.25 14.47 -33.59
N ASP A 200 11.04 15.32 -32.95
CA ASP A 200 11.16 15.37 -31.47
C ASP A 200 9.81 15.68 -30.80
N TRP A 201 9.65 15.33 -29.52
CA TRP A 201 8.42 15.66 -28.78
C TRP A 201 8.58 15.66 -27.26
N VAL A 202 7.70 16.43 -26.61
CA VAL A 202 7.58 16.51 -25.14
C VAL A 202 6.15 16.17 -24.76
N GLU A 203 5.98 15.16 -23.91
CA GLU A 203 4.69 14.84 -23.30
C GLU A 203 4.53 15.53 -21.96
N LEU A 204 3.31 16.02 -21.72
CA LEU A 204 2.86 16.50 -20.43
C LEU A 204 1.79 15.55 -19.86
N THR A 205 1.93 15.15 -18.59
CA THR A 205 0.88 14.48 -17.81
C THR A 205 0.31 15.44 -16.76
N ASN A 206 -0.79 15.06 -16.12
CA ASN A 206 -1.47 15.83 -15.09
C ASN A 206 -1.73 14.97 -13.86
N THR A 207 -0.98 15.21 -12.79
CA THR A 207 -1.07 14.47 -11.53
C THR A 207 -2.24 14.92 -10.63
N GLY A 208 -3.11 15.81 -11.12
CA GLY A 208 -4.24 16.36 -10.38
C GLY A 208 -5.58 15.70 -10.72
N SER A 209 -6.53 15.77 -9.79
CA SER A 209 -7.88 15.19 -9.88
C SER A 209 -8.81 15.82 -10.92
N THR A 210 -8.40 16.89 -11.61
CA THR A 210 -9.23 17.63 -12.58
C THR A 210 -8.48 18.03 -13.84
N THR A 211 -9.21 18.17 -14.96
CA THR A 211 -8.67 18.58 -16.26
C THR A 211 -8.09 20.00 -16.24
N VAL A 212 -6.84 20.16 -16.67
CA VAL A 212 -6.13 21.45 -16.73
C VAL A 212 -6.17 22.03 -18.16
N ASP A 213 -6.51 23.32 -18.29
CA ASP A 213 -6.29 24.11 -19.51
C ASP A 213 -4.82 24.57 -19.56
N LEU A 214 -4.11 24.12 -20.58
CA LEU A 214 -2.71 24.46 -20.86
C LEU A 214 -2.58 25.76 -21.68
N GLY A 215 -3.69 26.40 -22.04
CA GLY A 215 -3.73 27.62 -22.83
C GLY A 215 -2.87 28.75 -22.28
N GLY A 216 -1.80 29.09 -23.00
CA GLY A 216 -0.86 30.15 -22.61
C GLY A 216 0.31 29.70 -21.71
N TYR A 217 0.41 28.41 -21.37
CA TYR A 217 1.66 27.85 -20.84
C TYR A 217 2.77 27.94 -21.90
N VAL A 218 4.03 27.84 -21.47
CA VAL A 218 5.20 27.97 -22.35
C VAL A 218 6.15 26.80 -22.18
N LEU A 219 6.51 26.15 -23.30
CA LEU A 219 7.63 25.21 -23.38
C LEU A 219 8.87 25.95 -23.90
N ARG A 220 10.04 25.63 -23.32
CA ARG A 220 11.38 25.96 -23.84
C ARG A 220 12.31 24.75 -23.77
N ASP A 221 13.34 24.73 -24.61
CA ASP A 221 14.51 23.88 -24.43
C ASP A 221 15.55 24.58 -23.52
N SER A 222 16.87 24.30 -23.60
CA SER A 222 17.88 24.99 -22.78
C SER A 222 18.01 26.50 -23.06
N GLU A 223 17.58 26.95 -24.24
CA GLU A 223 17.69 28.33 -24.70
C GLU A 223 16.44 29.15 -24.30
N ASP A 224 16.64 30.36 -23.76
CA ASP A 224 15.52 31.20 -23.28
C ASP A 224 14.72 31.89 -24.40
N ASP A 225 15.27 32.00 -25.61
CA ASP A 225 14.58 32.54 -26.79
C ASP A 225 13.92 31.48 -27.69
N HIS A 226 14.21 30.20 -27.48
CA HIS A 226 13.38 29.10 -27.95
C HIS A 226 12.13 29.03 -27.06
N THR A 227 10.97 29.41 -27.60
CA THR A 227 9.75 29.62 -26.81
C THR A 227 8.52 29.27 -27.63
N TYR A 228 7.83 28.22 -27.19
CA TYR A 228 6.53 27.81 -27.71
C TYR A 228 5.44 28.12 -26.70
N THR A 229 4.42 28.88 -27.09
CA THR A 229 3.24 29.12 -26.25
C THR A 229 2.14 28.15 -26.64
N ILE A 230 1.69 27.33 -25.69
CA ILE A 230 0.66 26.31 -25.91
C ILE A 230 -0.67 27.00 -26.29
N PRO A 231 -1.34 26.58 -27.39
CA PRO A 231 -2.61 27.16 -27.84
C PRO A 231 -3.72 27.13 -26.78
N ALA A 232 -4.57 28.16 -26.80
CA ALA A 232 -5.75 28.22 -25.94
C ALA A 232 -6.75 27.10 -26.26
N GLY A 233 -7.19 26.36 -25.25
CA GLY A 233 -8.07 25.20 -25.41
C GLY A 233 -7.35 23.87 -25.63
N THR A 234 -6.01 23.83 -25.57
CA THR A 234 -5.28 22.58 -25.32
C THR A 234 -5.48 22.20 -23.85
N THR A 235 -6.02 21.01 -23.59
CA THR A 235 -6.34 20.54 -22.23
C THR A 235 -5.78 19.16 -21.97
N VAL A 236 -5.29 18.91 -20.75
CA VAL A 236 -4.86 17.60 -20.27
C VAL A 236 -5.82 17.10 -19.18
N ALA A 237 -6.37 15.90 -19.34
CA ALA A 237 -7.34 15.31 -18.40
C ALA A 237 -6.67 14.92 -17.07
N ALA A 238 -7.44 14.65 -16.01
CA ALA A 238 -6.91 14.06 -14.78
C ALA A 238 -6.25 12.70 -15.09
N GLY A 239 -4.99 12.49 -14.68
CA GLY A 239 -4.20 11.30 -15.02
C GLY A 239 -3.91 11.11 -16.52
N GLY A 240 -4.30 12.07 -17.37
CA GLY A 240 -4.17 11.97 -18.82
C GLY A 240 -2.89 12.59 -19.37
N PHE A 241 -2.56 12.24 -20.61
CA PHE A 241 -1.37 12.69 -21.31
C PHE A 241 -1.70 13.71 -22.41
N THR A 242 -0.76 14.58 -22.77
CA THR A 242 -0.88 15.56 -23.86
C THR A 242 0.49 15.85 -24.45
N VAL A 243 0.65 15.54 -25.73
CA VAL A 243 1.94 15.58 -26.43
C VAL A 243 2.10 16.87 -27.25
N LEU A 244 3.32 17.43 -27.21
CA LEU A 244 3.75 18.58 -27.99
C LEU A 244 4.84 18.12 -28.97
N ASP A 245 4.59 18.16 -30.28
CA ASP A 245 5.55 17.78 -31.33
C ASP A 245 6.46 18.95 -31.75
N GLU A 246 7.68 18.64 -32.23
CA GLU A 246 8.65 19.56 -32.84
C GLU A 246 8.00 20.46 -33.91
N ALA A 247 7.10 19.89 -34.72
CA ALA A 247 6.36 20.60 -35.76
C ALA A 247 5.40 21.69 -35.23
N ALA A 248 5.07 21.65 -33.93
CA ALA A 248 4.31 22.67 -33.24
C ALA A 248 5.22 23.67 -32.50
N PHE A 249 6.28 23.22 -31.81
CA PHE A 249 7.15 24.11 -31.02
C PHE A 249 8.25 24.82 -31.84
N GLY A 250 8.70 24.25 -32.97
CA GLY A 250 9.49 24.95 -33.99
C GLY A 250 10.99 25.07 -33.72
N PHE A 251 11.48 24.41 -32.69
CA PHE A 251 12.89 24.11 -32.38
C PHE A 251 13.02 22.59 -32.20
N GLY A 252 14.24 22.05 -32.12
CA GLY A 252 14.49 20.61 -31.91
C GLY A 252 15.30 20.39 -30.64
N LEU A 253 15.20 19.20 -30.06
CA LEU A 253 15.74 18.87 -28.74
C LEU A 253 17.13 18.24 -28.87
N GLY A 254 18.15 18.97 -28.40
CA GLY A 254 19.55 18.63 -28.59
C GLY A 254 20.04 17.46 -27.73
N LYS A 255 21.23 16.96 -28.07
CA LYS A 255 21.88 15.85 -27.33
C LYS A 255 22.14 16.13 -25.85
N ALA A 256 22.38 17.38 -25.49
CA ALA A 256 22.65 17.79 -24.12
C ALA A 256 21.90 19.09 -23.89
N ASP A 257 20.69 18.97 -23.36
CA ASP A 257 19.61 19.96 -23.47
C ASP A 257 18.61 19.75 -22.31
N SER A 258 17.48 20.45 -22.35
CA SER A 258 16.42 20.41 -21.35
C SER A 258 15.04 20.52 -21.98
N ALA A 259 14.01 20.16 -21.22
CA ALA A 259 12.64 20.58 -21.48
C ALA A 259 12.16 21.34 -20.24
N ARG A 260 11.65 22.57 -20.43
CA ARG A 260 11.27 23.49 -19.35
C ARG A 260 9.85 24.01 -19.58
N LEU A 261 8.92 23.63 -18.71
CA LEU A 261 7.53 24.06 -18.75
C LEU A 261 7.31 25.25 -17.79
N PHE A 262 6.67 26.29 -18.29
CA PHE A 262 6.26 27.47 -17.53
C PHE A 262 4.75 27.67 -17.63
N ASP A 263 4.14 28.22 -16.58
CA ASP A 263 2.72 28.58 -16.61
C ASP A 263 2.48 29.92 -17.33
N ALA A 264 1.20 30.27 -17.53
CA ALA A 264 0.80 31.53 -18.16
C ALA A 264 1.17 32.81 -17.37
N ARG A 265 1.71 32.70 -16.15
CA ARG A 265 2.28 33.81 -15.36
C ARG A 265 3.81 33.88 -15.48
N GLY A 266 4.45 32.88 -16.09
CA GLY A 266 5.90 32.79 -16.26
C GLY A 266 6.63 32.13 -15.08
N ALA A 267 5.92 31.46 -14.17
CA ALA A 267 6.54 30.60 -13.17
C ALA A 267 6.95 29.26 -13.80
N VAL A 268 8.07 28.67 -13.38
CA VAL A 268 8.40 27.28 -13.76
C VAL A 268 7.36 26.35 -13.13
N VAL A 269 6.85 25.42 -13.92
CA VAL A 269 5.96 24.34 -13.50
C VAL A 269 6.75 23.06 -13.29
N ASP A 270 7.57 22.70 -14.30
CA ASP A 270 8.43 21.52 -14.26
C ASP A 270 9.61 21.69 -15.22
N SER A 271 10.69 20.95 -15.00
CA SER A 271 11.85 20.93 -15.90
C SER A 271 12.67 19.64 -15.76
N THR A 272 13.07 19.06 -16.90
CA THR A 272 14.03 17.95 -16.97
C THR A 272 15.23 18.33 -17.86
N SER A 273 16.35 17.63 -17.73
CA SER A 273 17.60 17.93 -18.47
C SER A 273 18.49 16.69 -18.61
N TRP A 274 19.10 16.53 -19.79
CA TRP A 274 19.88 15.34 -20.16
C TRP A 274 21.24 15.72 -20.78
N THR A 275 22.15 14.74 -20.89
CA THR A 275 23.53 14.96 -21.41
C THR A 275 23.88 14.08 -22.63
N ALA A 276 23.02 13.12 -22.93
CA ALA A 276 22.96 12.36 -24.16
C ALA A 276 21.46 12.15 -24.48
N HIS A 277 21.13 11.77 -25.72
CA HIS A 277 19.84 11.15 -26.01
C HIS A 277 19.77 9.77 -25.33
N ALA A 278 18.56 9.31 -25.03
CA ALA A 278 18.29 7.89 -24.76
C ALA A 278 18.47 7.05 -26.05
N ALA A 279 18.50 5.72 -25.94
CA ALA A 279 18.33 4.81 -27.08
C ALA A 279 16.84 4.58 -27.42
N THR A 280 15.96 4.90 -26.48
CA THR A 280 14.50 5.06 -26.60
C THR A 280 14.17 6.52 -26.24
N THR A 281 13.38 6.76 -25.19
CA THR A 281 13.02 8.09 -24.67
C THR A 281 13.42 8.24 -23.20
N TYR A 282 13.38 9.47 -22.68
CA TYR A 282 13.42 9.69 -21.24
C TYR A 282 12.01 9.85 -20.68
N GLY A 283 11.56 8.89 -19.87
CA GLY A 283 10.26 8.87 -19.21
C GLY A 283 10.36 8.94 -17.70
N ARG A 284 9.33 9.42 -16.99
CA ARG A 284 9.26 9.37 -15.52
C ARG A 284 8.82 8.01 -15.01
N ASN A 285 9.45 7.53 -13.93
CA ASN A 285 9.09 6.27 -13.28
C ASN A 285 8.85 6.45 -11.76
N PRO A 286 7.59 6.47 -11.27
CA PRO A 286 6.32 6.42 -12.01
C PRO A 286 6.00 7.71 -12.79
N ASP A 287 4.97 7.67 -13.64
CA ASP A 287 4.48 8.82 -14.41
C ASP A 287 4.22 10.07 -13.54
N GLY A 288 4.59 11.24 -14.06
CA GLY A 288 4.43 12.56 -13.45
C GLY A 288 5.20 12.83 -12.15
N THR A 289 5.53 11.79 -11.39
CA THR A 289 5.95 11.87 -9.98
C THR A 289 7.39 11.42 -9.76
N GLY A 290 7.84 10.39 -10.46
CA GLY A 290 9.17 9.81 -10.31
C GLY A 290 10.27 10.49 -11.11
N ASP A 291 11.49 10.00 -10.92
CA ASP A 291 12.68 10.45 -11.65
C ASP A 291 12.63 10.03 -13.13
N PHE A 292 13.36 10.76 -13.98
CA PHE A 292 13.51 10.42 -15.39
C PHE A 292 14.50 9.25 -15.58
N ALA A 293 14.04 8.21 -16.26
CA ALA A 293 14.80 7.03 -16.65
C ALA A 293 14.63 6.74 -18.16
N GLU A 294 15.43 5.83 -18.70
CA GLU A 294 15.34 5.36 -20.09
C GLU A 294 14.20 4.33 -20.22
N THR A 295 13.25 4.57 -21.12
CA THR A 295 12.05 3.73 -21.31
C THR A 295 12.37 2.41 -22.01
N ALA A 296 11.50 1.41 -21.88
CA ALA A 296 11.57 0.17 -22.65
C ALA A 296 11.24 0.38 -24.15
N ALA A 297 10.35 1.34 -24.44
CA ALA A 297 9.99 1.82 -25.76
C ALA A 297 9.33 3.21 -25.63
N PRO A 298 9.32 4.05 -26.69
CA PRO A 298 8.61 5.33 -26.67
C PRO A 298 7.11 5.15 -26.43
N THR A 299 6.53 5.82 -25.43
CA THR A 299 5.15 5.60 -24.94
C THR A 299 4.16 6.71 -25.28
N LYS A 300 4.59 7.74 -26.02
CA LYS A 300 3.84 8.83 -26.67
C LYS A 300 2.30 8.73 -26.63
N GLY A 301 1.70 9.36 -25.61
CA GLY A 301 0.26 9.45 -25.38
C GLY A 301 -0.29 8.45 -24.34
N ALA A 302 0.58 7.68 -23.68
CA ALA A 302 0.23 6.65 -22.71
C ALA A 302 1.26 6.59 -21.56
N ALA A 303 0.96 5.80 -20.53
CA ALA A 303 1.82 5.59 -19.36
C ALA A 303 3.21 5.03 -19.73
N ASN A 304 4.26 5.54 -19.08
CA ASN A 304 5.64 5.12 -19.37
C ASN A 304 5.87 3.63 -19.05
N ARG A 305 6.65 2.95 -19.90
CA ARG A 305 7.03 1.53 -19.73
C ARG A 305 8.53 1.43 -19.47
N PHE A 306 8.94 0.62 -18.48
CA PHE A 306 10.35 0.39 -18.15
C PHE A 306 10.67 -1.10 -18.06
N ALA A 307 11.89 -1.50 -18.43
CA ALA A 307 12.28 -2.90 -18.43
C ALA A 307 12.31 -3.46 -17.00
N GLY A 308 11.54 -4.53 -16.76
CA GLY A 308 11.39 -5.15 -15.43
C GLY A 308 10.46 -4.40 -14.47
N VAL A 309 9.70 -3.40 -14.95
CA VAL A 309 8.66 -2.72 -14.18
C VAL A 309 7.31 -2.99 -14.82
N VAL A 310 6.46 -3.73 -14.10
CA VAL A 310 5.11 -4.05 -14.55
C VAL A 310 4.16 -2.96 -14.05
N THR A 311 3.68 -2.13 -14.97
CA THR A 311 2.63 -1.14 -14.70
C THR A 311 1.26 -1.83 -14.73
N ALA A 312 0.30 -1.32 -13.94
CA ALA A 312 -1.07 -1.83 -13.96
C ALA A 312 -1.76 -1.47 -15.28
N GLU A 313 -2.27 -2.47 -15.98
CA GLU A 313 -3.08 -2.34 -17.19
C GLU A 313 -4.58 -2.40 -16.85
N ALA A 314 -5.44 -1.95 -17.75
CA ALA A 314 -6.88 -2.15 -17.59
C ALA A 314 -7.23 -3.64 -17.70
N TRP A 315 -8.19 -4.11 -16.90
CA TRP A 315 -8.72 -5.47 -17.03
C TRP A 315 -9.18 -5.76 -18.47
N PRO A 316 -8.72 -6.86 -19.11
CA PRO A 316 -8.93 -7.08 -20.55
C PRO A 316 -10.27 -7.76 -20.88
N GLY A 317 -11.07 -8.13 -19.86
CA GLY A 317 -12.39 -8.76 -20.03
C GLY A 317 -13.56 -7.79 -19.82
N GLY A 318 -14.69 -8.34 -19.37
CA GLY A 318 -15.90 -7.57 -19.08
C GLY A 318 -15.68 -6.51 -18.00
N PRO A 319 -16.42 -5.38 -18.04
CA PRO A 319 -16.21 -4.28 -17.10
C PRO A 319 -16.78 -4.56 -15.71
N ASP A 320 -17.80 -5.41 -15.58
CA ASP A 320 -18.63 -5.56 -14.39
C ASP A 320 -18.30 -6.84 -13.62
N GLU A 321 -18.26 -6.75 -12.29
CA GLU A 321 -18.36 -7.91 -11.39
C GLU A 321 -19.83 -8.07 -10.97
N THR A 322 -20.38 -9.27 -11.16
CA THR A 322 -21.83 -9.53 -11.00
C THR A 322 -22.08 -10.63 -9.98
N VAL A 323 -23.03 -10.39 -9.07
CA VAL A 323 -23.51 -11.39 -8.09
C VAL A 323 -23.96 -12.68 -8.78
N LEU A 324 -23.57 -13.82 -8.22
CA LEU A 324 -23.76 -15.16 -8.78
C LEU A 324 -24.59 -16.10 -7.89
N ASP A 325 -24.64 -15.85 -6.59
CA ASP A 325 -25.41 -16.57 -5.57
C ASP A 325 -26.80 -15.95 -5.28
N ASP A 326 -27.63 -16.65 -4.51
CA ASP A 326 -28.88 -16.11 -3.94
C ASP A 326 -28.56 -15.37 -2.61
N GLU A 327 -29.38 -14.39 -2.23
CA GLU A 327 -29.26 -13.62 -0.97
C GLU A 327 -29.26 -14.56 0.25
N ASP A 328 -28.35 -14.36 1.22
CA ASP A 328 -28.09 -15.26 2.36
C ASP A 328 -27.63 -16.71 1.98
N THR A 329 -26.92 -16.93 0.85
CA THR A 329 -26.44 -18.29 0.47
C THR A 329 -25.34 -18.83 1.39
N PHE A 330 -24.39 -17.97 1.75
CA PHE A 330 -23.36 -18.24 2.75
C PHE A 330 -23.68 -17.46 4.04
N THR A 331 -22.85 -17.55 5.07
CA THR A 331 -23.10 -16.88 6.36
C THR A 331 -22.17 -15.68 6.61
N GLY A 332 -21.55 -15.16 5.56
CA GLY A 332 -20.37 -14.29 5.64
C GLY A 332 -19.05 -15.07 5.60
N ASP A 333 -17.97 -14.32 5.40
CA ASP A 333 -16.58 -14.73 5.50
C ASP A 333 -16.15 -15.79 4.44
N LEU A 334 -16.62 -15.63 3.18
CA LEU A 334 -16.28 -16.53 2.05
C LEU A 334 -14.98 -16.06 1.36
N SER A 335 -13.97 -16.93 1.35
CA SER A 335 -12.63 -16.66 0.86
C SER A 335 -12.26 -17.59 -0.31
N GLY A 336 -11.00 -18.03 -0.43
CA GLY A 336 -10.40 -18.70 -1.59
C GLY A 336 -11.24 -19.69 -2.40
N LEU A 337 -11.05 -19.66 -3.73
CA LEU A 337 -11.83 -20.41 -4.72
C LEU A 337 -10.95 -21.32 -5.60
N ASP A 338 -11.50 -22.42 -6.12
CA ASP A 338 -10.85 -23.23 -7.17
C ASP A 338 -11.86 -23.70 -8.22
N TRP A 339 -11.52 -23.57 -9.51
CA TRP A 339 -12.35 -24.05 -10.62
C TRP A 339 -11.79 -25.34 -11.20
N THR A 340 -12.64 -26.36 -11.32
CA THR A 340 -12.27 -27.64 -11.95
C THR A 340 -13.28 -28.08 -13.02
N THR A 341 -12.80 -28.91 -13.96
CA THR A 341 -13.64 -29.53 -14.98
C THR A 341 -14.63 -30.53 -14.36
N SER A 342 -15.93 -30.34 -14.59
CA SER A 342 -16.95 -31.25 -14.05
C SER A 342 -17.30 -32.38 -15.02
N GLY A 343 -17.68 -33.54 -14.46
CA GLY A 343 -18.27 -34.65 -15.22
C GLY A 343 -19.78 -34.52 -15.46
N SER A 344 -20.44 -33.54 -14.81
CA SER A 344 -21.90 -33.36 -14.83
C SER A 344 -22.37 -32.01 -15.38
N SER A 345 -21.61 -30.93 -15.19
CA SER A 345 -21.85 -29.65 -15.87
C SER A 345 -20.80 -29.38 -16.95
N ARG A 346 -21.19 -28.67 -18.00
CA ARG A 346 -20.28 -28.20 -19.07
C ARG A 346 -19.48 -26.96 -18.65
N ASP A 347 -19.96 -26.22 -17.65
CA ASP A 347 -19.37 -24.94 -17.21
C ASP A 347 -18.28 -25.16 -16.13
N GLY A 348 -18.07 -26.42 -15.74
CA GLY A 348 -17.18 -26.83 -14.65
C GLY A 348 -17.90 -27.00 -13.32
N GLN A 349 -17.12 -26.92 -12.24
CA GLN A 349 -17.55 -26.93 -10.85
C GLN A 349 -16.55 -26.08 -10.05
N LEU A 350 -17.00 -25.50 -8.94
CA LEU A 350 -16.16 -24.69 -8.05
C LEU A 350 -15.99 -25.40 -6.70
N TRP A 351 -14.87 -25.14 -6.05
CA TRP A 351 -14.69 -25.28 -4.61
C TRP A 351 -14.54 -23.89 -4.01
N ALA A 352 -14.99 -23.73 -2.78
CA ALA A 352 -14.83 -22.51 -2.01
C ALA A 352 -14.63 -22.86 -0.52
N VAL A 353 -13.87 -22.05 0.18
CA VAL A 353 -13.74 -22.13 1.65
C VAL A 353 -14.30 -20.88 2.31
N GLN A 354 -14.73 -21.04 3.57
CA GLN A 354 -15.27 -19.96 4.40
C GLN A 354 -14.54 -19.99 5.74
N ASN A 355 -13.89 -18.90 6.10
CA ASN A 355 -12.79 -18.94 7.07
C ASN A 355 -13.27 -19.02 8.54
N GLY A 356 -14.18 -18.13 8.96
CA GLY A 356 -14.61 -18.01 10.36
C GLY A 356 -15.16 -19.30 10.97
N ASP A 357 -16.10 -19.95 10.29
CA ASP A 357 -16.67 -21.25 10.69
C ASP A 357 -15.86 -22.46 10.20
N GLY A 358 -14.87 -22.27 9.32
CA GLY A 358 -14.01 -23.31 8.77
C GLY A 358 -14.78 -24.34 7.94
N LEU A 359 -15.47 -23.88 6.89
CA LEU A 359 -16.32 -24.70 6.04
C LEU A 359 -15.72 -24.90 4.64
N LEU A 360 -15.96 -26.08 4.05
CA LEU A 360 -15.73 -26.35 2.63
C LEU A 360 -17.06 -26.49 1.88
N TYR A 361 -17.15 -25.80 0.75
CA TYR A 361 -18.25 -25.88 -0.20
C TYR A 361 -17.79 -26.47 -1.55
N HIS A 362 -18.66 -27.28 -2.15
CA HIS A 362 -18.56 -27.71 -3.54
C HIS A 362 -19.75 -27.14 -4.30
N LEU A 363 -19.52 -26.31 -5.32
CA LEU A 363 -20.59 -25.60 -6.01
C LEU A 363 -20.76 -26.15 -7.43
N THR A 364 -22.01 -26.37 -7.81
CA THR A 364 -22.38 -26.90 -9.13
C THR A 364 -23.21 -25.88 -9.91
N SER A 365 -22.85 -25.61 -11.18
CA SER A 365 -23.69 -24.79 -12.05
C SER A 365 -24.95 -25.54 -12.51
N ASP A 366 -26.03 -24.80 -12.72
CA ASP A 366 -27.29 -25.31 -13.28
C ASP A 366 -27.30 -25.38 -14.83
N SER A 367 -26.21 -24.98 -15.48
CA SER A 367 -26.07 -24.77 -16.94
C SER A 367 -26.98 -23.71 -17.57
N ALA A 368 -27.69 -22.91 -16.77
CA ALA A 368 -28.43 -21.72 -17.19
C ALA A 368 -27.80 -20.39 -16.66
N GLY A 369 -26.91 -20.47 -15.68
CA GLY A 369 -26.08 -19.38 -15.18
C GLY A 369 -25.98 -19.32 -13.65
N GLY A 370 -26.87 -20.02 -12.94
CA GLY A 370 -26.84 -20.06 -11.48
C GLY A 370 -25.87 -21.10 -10.94
N TRP A 371 -25.29 -20.83 -9.78
CA TRP A 371 -24.42 -21.73 -9.04
C TRP A 371 -24.98 -21.93 -7.63
N ALA A 372 -24.85 -23.15 -7.11
CA ALA A 372 -25.31 -23.46 -5.75
C ALA A 372 -24.43 -24.55 -5.11
N PRO A 373 -24.24 -24.51 -3.77
CA PRO A 373 -23.52 -25.55 -3.05
C PRO A 373 -24.26 -26.90 -3.09
N SER A 374 -23.53 -28.00 -3.31
CA SER A 374 -24.00 -29.38 -3.26
C SER A 374 -24.57 -29.73 -1.87
N ASN A 375 -23.99 -29.12 -0.84
CA ASN A 375 -24.36 -29.17 0.56
C ASN A 375 -24.53 -27.73 1.10
N ALA A 376 -25.76 -27.24 1.11
CA ALA A 376 -26.12 -25.89 1.58
C ALA A 376 -26.01 -25.67 3.11
N ALA A 377 -25.27 -26.52 3.83
CA ALA A 377 -24.87 -26.30 5.22
C ALA A 377 -23.35 -26.19 5.38
N GLY A 378 -22.59 -26.26 4.27
CA GLY A 378 -21.14 -26.39 4.30
C GLY A 378 -20.66 -27.73 4.88
N THR A 379 -19.36 -27.95 4.83
CA THR A 379 -18.70 -29.13 5.41
C THR A 379 -17.74 -28.71 6.50
N ASP A 380 -18.05 -28.99 7.78
CA ASP A 380 -17.14 -28.76 8.93
C ASP A 380 -15.72 -29.28 8.62
N LEU A 381 -14.72 -28.40 8.56
CA LEU A 381 -13.32 -28.80 8.46
C LEU A 381 -12.68 -28.97 9.84
N ARG A 382 -11.73 -29.91 9.95
CA ARG A 382 -11.01 -30.25 11.20
C ARG A 382 -9.57 -30.66 10.90
N TYR A 383 -8.61 -30.18 11.70
CA TYR A 383 -7.17 -30.50 11.55
C TYR A 383 -6.87 -32.00 11.63
N ALA A 384 -5.65 -32.41 11.27
CA ALA A 384 -5.25 -33.81 11.21
C ALA A 384 -5.22 -34.50 12.60
N ASP A 385 -5.25 -33.77 13.71
CA ASP A 385 -5.48 -34.34 15.05
C ASP A 385 -6.96 -34.66 15.35
N GLY A 386 -7.91 -34.11 14.57
CA GLY A 386 -9.36 -34.22 14.76
C GLY A 386 -9.96 -33.17 15.68
N THR A 387 -9.27 -32.05 15.91
CA THR A 387 -9.69 -30.91 16.74
C THR A 387 -9.52 -29.58 16.01
N GLY A 388 -9.93 -28.47 16.64
CA GLY A 388 -9.87 -27.15 16.05
C GLY A 388 -10.94 -26.89 15.00
N THR A 389 -11.12 -25.62 14.66
CA THR A 389 -11.74 -25.15 13.41
C THR A 389 -10.61 -24.49 12.63
N PRO A 390 -10.21 -24.99 11.45
CA PRO A 390 -9.28 -24.27 10.59
C PRO A 390 -9.95 -22.98 10.14
N ASP A 391 -9.28 -21.86 10.36
CA ASP A 391 -9.46 -20.66 9.54
C ASP A 391 -9.03 -21.07 8.13
N ALA A 392 -9.90 -20.97 7.13
CA ALA A 392 -9.74 -21.63 5.84
C ALA A 392 -9.82 -20.62 4.69
N GLU A 393 -8.66 -20.14 4.25
CA GLU A 393 -8.52 -18.97 3.38
C GLU A 393 -8.33 -19.34 1.89
N GLY A 394 -7.87 -20.55 1.59
CA GLY A 394 -7.58 -20.98 0.21
C GLY A 394 -7.90 -22.44 -0.04
N VAL A 395 -8.18 -22.78 -1.30
CA VAL A 395 -8.56 -24.14 -1.72
C VAL A 395 -7.98 -24.51 -3.09
N THR A 396 -7.61 -25.78 -3.28
CA THR A 396 -7.23 -26.32 -4.61
C THR A 396 -7.42 -27.83 -4.72
N VAL A 397 -7.70 -28.33 -5.91
CA VAL A 397 -7.78 -29.76 -6.26
C VAL A 397 -6.72 -30.13 -7.28
N THR A 398 -5.85 -31.07 -6.92
CA THR A 398 -4.72 -31.47 -7.77
C THR A 398 -5.12 -32.56 -8.78
N SER A 399 -4.40 -32.61 -9.91
CA SER A 399 -4.67 -33.59 -10.97
C SER A 399 -4.06 -34.98 -10.71
N ASP A 400 -3.10 -35.08 -9.79
CA ASP A 400 -2.39 -36.31 -9.41
C ASP A 400 -3.07 -37.07 -8.24
N ASP A 401 -3.93 -36.40 -7.47
CA ASP A 401 -4.65 -36.96 -6.32
C ASP A 401 -6.19 -36.85 -6.44
N PRO A 402 -6.80 -37.49 -7.47
CA PRO A 402 -8.23 -37.37 -7.75
C PRO A 402 -9.09 -37.98 -6.64
N GLY A 403 -9.77 -37.11 -5.88
CA GLY A 403 -10.51 -37.47 -4.67
C GLY A 403 -9.92 -36.92 -3.38
N ALA A 404 -9.07 -35.90 -3.48
CA ALA A 404 -8.72 -35.00 -2.39
C ALA A 404 -8.98 -33.53 -2.75
N VAL A 405 -9.17 -32.72 -1.72
CA VAL A 405 -9.19 -31.26 -1.75
C VAL A 405 -8.12 -30.77 -0.76
N TYR A 406 -7.32 -29.79 -1.17
CA TYR A 406 -6.29 -29.18 -0.34
C TYR A 406 -6.75 -27.78 0.07
N VAL A 407 -6.50 -27.42 1.32
CA VAL A 407 -6.95 -26.17 1.93
C VAL A 407 -5.80 -25.52 2.70
N SER A 408 -5.54 -24.24 2.47
CA SER A 408 -4.66 -23.42 3.31
C SER A 408 -5.40 -22.97 4.57
N THR A 409 -4.64 -22.70 5.62
CA THR A 409 -5.18 -22.21 6.89
C THR A 409 -4.12 -21.39 7.63
N GLU A 410 -4.48 -20.19 8.08
CA GLU A 410 -3.55 -19.38 8.86
C GLU A 410 -3.52 -19.71 10.36
N ARG A 411 -4.69 -19.95 10.97
CA ARG A 411 -4.86 -20.13 12.42
C ARG A 411 -5.94 -21.16 12.73
N ASN A 412 -5.98 -21.60 13.97
CA ASN A 412 -7.09 -22.39 14.50
C ASN A 412 -8.07 -21.46 15.24
N ASN A 413 -9.30 -21.32 14.77
CA ASN A 413 -10.29 -20.39 15.35
C ASN A 413 -10.73 -20.75 16.78
N ASP A 414 -10.60 -22.01 17.21
CA ASP A 414 -10.72 -22.38 18.64
C ASP A 414 -9.68 -21.65 19.54
N VAL A 415 -8.58 -21.16 18.95
CA VAL A 415 -7.42 -20.53 19.62
C VAL A 415 -6.82 -19.40 18.76
N SER A 416 -7.66 -18.55 18.16
CA SER A 416 -7.29 -17.58 17.10
C SER A 416 -6.07 -16.69 17.39
N SER A 417 -5.69 -16.46 18.64
CA SER A 417 -4.44 -15.78 19.01
C SER A 417 -3.14 -16.56 18.72
N THR A 418 -3.18 -17.63 17.92
CA THR A 418 -2.04 -18.54 17.67
C THR A 418 -1.98 -18.95 16.20
N SER A 419 -1.01 -18.36 15.48
CA SER A 419 -0.60 -18.73 14.13
C SER A 419 -0.36 -20.24 14.00
N ARG A 420 -0.99 -20.88 13.02
CA ARG A 420 -0.82 -22.28 12.60
C ARG A 420 -0.78 -22.40 11.06
N PRO A 421 0.00 -21.58 10.32
CA PRO A 421 0.08 -21.62 8.86
C PRO A 421 0.33 -23.04 8.36
N SER A 422 -0.64 -23.63 7.66
CA SER A 422 -0.61 -25.04 7.25
C SER A 422 -1.32 -25.27 5.92
N VAL A 423 -0.95 -26.34 5.21
CA VAL A 423 -1.78 -26.93 4.16
C VAL A 423 -2.41 -28.22 4.71
N LEU A 424 -3.71 -28.40 4.52
CA LEU A 424 -4.51 -29.52 4.99
C LEU A 424 -5.09 -30.31 3.81
N ARG A 425 -4.98 -31.64 3.84
CA ARG A 425 -5.56 -32.52 2.82
C ARG A 425 -6.83 -33.18 3.32
N TYR A 426 -7.93 -33.03 2.58
CA TYR A 426 -9.23 -33.65 2.87
C TYR A 426 -9.61 -34.64 1.77
N ALA A 427 -9.99 -35.87 2.14
CA ALA A 427 -10.41 -36.89 1.18
C ALA A 427 -11.92 -36.82 0.91
N THR A 428 -12.34 -36.06 -0.10
CA THR A 428 -13.72 -35.95 -0.61
C THR A 428 -13.71 -35.83 -2.14
N THR A 429 -14.86 -36.09 -2.78
CA THR A 429 -15.07 -35.93 -4.23
C THR A 429 -16.19 -34.95 -4.60
N ASP A 430 -17.03 -34.56 -3.64
CA ASP A 430 -18.26 -33.78 -3.89
C ASP A 430 -18.73 -32.89 -2.72
N GLY A 431 -17.95 -32.78 -1.63
CA GLY A 431 -18.30 -31.93 -0.48
C GLY A 431 -19.61 -32.31 0.21
N SER A 432 -20.07 -33.56 0.07
CA SER A 432 -21.36 -34.01 0.62
C SER A 432 -21.29 -34.55 2.05
N GLU A 433 -20.08 -34.60 2.64
CA GLU A 433 -19.88 -34.90 4.05
C GLU A 433 -20.41 -33.78 4.98
N GLY A 434 -20.86 -34.14 6.19
CA GLY A 434 -21.18 -33.14 7.22
C GLY A 434 -20.00 -32.74 8.11
N THR A 435 -18.87 -33.45 8.01
CA THR A 435 -17.60 -33.12 8.69
C THR A 435 -16.47 -33.86 8.01
N LEU A 436 -15.41 -33.15 7.64
CA LEU A 436 -14.15 -33.72 7.15
C LEU A 436 -13.04 -33.47 8.18
N ARG A 437 -12.24 -34.51 8.44
CA ARG A 437 -10.99 -34.42 9.20
C ARG A 437 -9.86 -34.60 8.22
N ALA A 438 -8.87 -33.71 8.26
CA ALA A 438 -7.71 -33.79 7.39
C ALA A 438 -7.04 -35.18 7.52
N THR A 439 -6.70 -35.78 6.38
CA THR A 439 -5.90 -37.01 6.37
C THR A 439 -4.47 -36.69 6.76
N ASP A 440 -3.96 -35.54 6.29
CA ASP A 440 -2.58 -35.08 6.37
C ASP A 440 -2.56 -33.57 6.62
N GLU A 441 -1.53 -33.08 7.33
CA GLU A 441 -1.32 -31.67 7.68
C GLU A 441 0.17 -31.35 7.53
N TRP A 442 0.49 -30.37 6.69
CA TRP A 442 1.85 -29.82 6.57
C TRP A 442 1.89 -28.46 7.23
N ASN A 443 2.30 -28.43 8.50
CA ASN A 443 2.44 -27.21 9.28
C ASN A 443 3.73 -26.46 8.89
N LEU A 444 3.59 -25.25 8.36
CA LEU A 444 4.67 -24.45 7.77
C LEU A 444 5.22 -23.37 8.73
N ALA A 445 4.69 -23.25 9.96
CA ALA A 445 5.05 -22.20 10.93
C ALA A 445 6.54 -22.15 11.31
N ALA A 446 7.32 -23.20 11.02
CA ALA A 446 8.77 -23.21 11.18
C ALA A 446 9.51 -22.28 10.19
N ASP A 447 8.95 -22.08 8.99
CA ASP A 447 9.53 -21.24 7.93
C ASP A 447 9.15 -19.76 8.06
N PHE A 448 8.14 -19.45 8.90
CA PHE A 448 7.60 -18.11 9.15
C PHE A 448 7.75 -17.68 10.65
N PRO A 449 8.98 -17.58 11.18
CA PRO A 449 9.22 -17.34 12.60
C PRO A 449 8.81 -15.93 13.04
N GLY A 450 7.64 -15.81 13.68
CA GLY A 450 7.10 -14.56 14.19
C GLY A 450 5.98 -13.96 13.34
N LEU A 451 5.42 -14.72 12.39
CA LEU A 451 4.20 -14.37 11.67
C LEU A 451 3.05 -14.07 12.64
N GLY A 452 2.14 -13.19 12.23
CA GLY A 452 0.89 -12.96 12.94
C GLY A 452 0.03 -14.21 13.00
N ALA A 453 -1.00 -14.17 13.85
CA ALA A 453 -2.09 -15.14 13.79
C ALA A 453 -3.20 -14.73 12.80
N ASN A 454 -3.17 -13.46 12.38
CA ASN A 454 -3.90 -12.79 11.31
C ASN A 454 -2.79 -12.19 10.43
N ALA A 455 -2.23 -12.99 9.51
CA ALA A 455 -1.05 -12.73 8.66
C ALA A 455 -0.62 -13.96 7.81
N GLY A 456 -1.40 -15.05 7.75
CA GLY A 456 -0.87 -16.40 7.58
C GLY A 456 -0.73 -16.96 6.18
N LEU A 457 -1.63 -17.86 5.79
CA LEU A 457 -1.66 -18.49 4.47
C LEU A 457 -3.05 -18.23 3.90
N GLU A 458 -3.09 -17.40 2.85
CA GLU A 458 -4.34 -17.04 2.20
C GLU A 458 -4.63 -18.08 1.11
N GLY A 459 -4.55 -17.73 -0.18
CA GLY A 459 -4.67 -18.67 -1.30
C GLY A 459 -3.69 -19.85 -1.31
N VAL A 460 -4.12 -20.95 -1.94
CA VAL A 460 -3.28 -22.09 -2.30
C VAL A 460 -3.63 -22.62 -3.68
N THR A 461 -2.63 -22.98 -4.48
CA THR A 461 -2.81 -23.65 -5.77
C THR A 461 -1.69 -24.68 -6.03
N TRP A 462 -1.80 -25.47 -7.10
CA TRP A 462 -0.89 -26.57 -7.40
C TRP A 462 -0.40 -26.54 -8.85
N ILE A 463 0.92 -26.66 -9.04
CA ILE A 463 1.56 -26.61 -10.37
C ILE A 463 2.28 -27.94 -10.67
N PRO A 464 1.98 -28.62 -11.80
CA PRO A 464 2.60 -29.89 -12.15
C PRO A 464 4.13 -29.83 -12.27
N ASP A 465 4.80 -30.88 -11.82
CA ASP A 465 6.24 -31.11 -12.04
C ASP A 465 6.63 -31.02 -13.51
N THR A 466 5.76 -31.55 -14.37
CA THR A 466 5.97 -31.58 -15.83
C THR A 466 5.92 -30.19 -16.45
N TRP A 467 5.16 -29.27 -15.86
CA TRP A 467 5.12 -27.86 -16.25
C TRP A 467 6.37 -27.14 -15.73
N LEU A 468 6.64 -27.21 -14.43
CA LEU A 468 7.77 -26.54 -13.77
C LEU A 468 9.13 -26.93 -14.38
N THR A 469 9.32 -28.22 -14.69
CA THR A 469 10.55 -28.71 -15.32
C THR A 469 10.66 -28.40 -16.81
N THR A 470 9.53 -28.15 -17.50
CA THR A 470 9.53 -27.69 -18.90
C THR A 470 9.96 -26.23 -18.99
N HIS A 471 9.48 -25.38 -18.09
CA HIS A 471 9.83 -23.96 -18.03
C HIS A 471 11.15 -23.66 -17.30
N GLY A 472 11.91 -24.70 -16.94
CA GLY A 472 13.26 -24.53 -16.38
C GLY A 472 13.29 -23.88 -15.00
N PHE A 473 12.18 -23.95 -14.25
CA PHE A 473 12.05 -23.44 -12.89
C PHE A 473 13.22 -23.90 -12.01
N THR A 474 13.67 -23.05 -11.09
CA THR A 474 14.88 -23.25 -10.29
C THR A 474 14.55 -23.46 -8.82
N ASP A 475 15.19 -24.48 -8.24
CA ASP A 475 15.17 -24.80 -6.82
C ASP A 475 16.11 -23.82 -6.10
N GLU A 476 15.54 -22.74 -5.54
CA GLU A 476 16.23 -21.61 -4.88
C GLU A 476 17.26 -22.12 -3.86
N ARG A 477 16.82 -23.09 -3.04
CA ARG A 477 17.59 -23.78 -2.00
C ARG A 477 18.84 -24.50 -2.53
N THR A 478 18.95 -24.77 -3.83
CA THR A 478 20.13 -25.37 -4.47
C THR A 478 20.80 -24.51 -5.56
N GLY A 479 20.15 -23.45 -6.04
CA GLY A 479 20.63 -22.65 -7.16
C GLY A 479 20.75 -23.44 -8.48
N ALA A 480 19.90 -24.46 -8.66
CA ALA A 480 19.91 -25.35 -9.82
C ALA A 480 18.49 -25.67 -10.28
N ALA A 481 18.30 -25.93 -11.58
CA ALA A 481 17.03 -26.33 -12.15
C ALA A 481 16.30 -27.38 -11.28
N TYR A 482 15.00 -27.17 -11.07
CA TYR A 482 14.13 -27.99 -10.27
C TYR A 482 14.15 -29.45 -10.76
N ALA A 483 14.06 -30.38 -9.82
CA ALA A 483 14.16 -31.80 -10.11
C ALA A 483 13.32 -32.60 -9.09
N PRO A 484 12.13 -33.08 -9.48
CA PRO A 484 11.19 -33.82 -8.63
C PRO A 484 11.83 -34.95 -7.82
N SER A 485 12.80 -35.65 -8.42
CA SER A 485 13.59 -36.71 -7.78
C SER A 485 14.41 -36.30 -6.53
N ARG A 486 14.49 -35.01 -6.19
CA ARG A 486 15.02 -34.52 -4.90
C ARG A 486 13.99 -34.59 -3.77
N TYR A 487 12.70 -34.56 -4.11
CA TYR A 487 11.55 -34.44 -3.23
C TYR A 487 10.73 -35.74 -3.26
N ALA A 488 11.36 -36.83 -2.80
CA ALA A 488 10.77 -38.16 -2.89
C ALA A 488 9.62 -38.31 -1.87
N GLY A 489 8.40 -38.43 -2.38
CA GLY A 489 7.16 -38.51 -1.59
C GLY A 489 6.19 -37.34 -1.80
N HIS A 490 6.53 -36.33 -2.62
CA HIS A 490 5.79 -35.06 -2.66
C HIS A 490 4.58 -34.97 -3.63
N GLY A 491 4.26 -36.04 -4.36
CA GLY A 491 3.30 -36.02 -5.49
C GLY A 491 3.97 -35.94 -6.86
N GLU A 492 3.25 -35.40 -7.84
CA GLU A 492 3.71 -35.07 -9.20
C GLU A 492 3.66 -33.54 -9.49
N GLY A 493 3.76 -32.70 -8.45
CA GLY A 493 3.78 -31.24 -8.55
C GLY A 493 3.94 -30.53 -7.20
N LEU A 494 4.19 -29.20 -7.24
CA LEU A 494 4.40 -28.37 -6.06
C LEU A 494 3.15 -27.56 -5.72
N PHE A 495 2.95 -27.32 -4.42
CA PHE A 495 1.94 -26.39 -3.91
C PHE A 495 2.52 -24.98 -3.81
N PHE A 496 1.75 -23.98 -4.21
CA PHE A 496 2.10 -22.57 -4.14
C PHE A 496 1.10 -21.90 -3.20
N VAL A 497 1.59 -21.24 -2.16
CA VAL A 497 0.75 -20.61 -1.13
C VAL A 497 1.03 -19.10 -1.08
N GLY A 498 -0.03 -18.28 -1.07
CA GLY A 498 0.01 -16.88 -0.69
C GLY A 498 0.17 -16.74 0.83
N VAL A 499 0.76 -15.63 1.29
CA VAL A 499 1.04 -15.37 2.72
C VAL A 499 0.93 -13.86 2.99
N GLU A 500 -0.18 -13.41 3.59
CA GLU A 500 -0.55 -12.00 3.76
C GLU A 500 0.59 -11.19 4.38
N GLY A 501 1.04 -11.60 5.57
CA GLY A 501 2.08 -10.91 6.36
C GLY A 501 3.49 -10.91 5.76
N THR A 502 3.65 -11.35 4.51
CA THR A 502 4.89 -11.28 3.74
C THR A 502 4.72 -10.75 2.30
N ALA A 503 3.49 -10.51 1.84
CA ALA A 503 3.15 -10.15 0.46
C ALA A 503 3.89 -11.01 -0.60
N SER A 504 4.02 -12.31 -0.33
CA SER A 504 4.88 -13.24 -1.08
C SER A 504 4.21 -14.59 -1.29
N VAL A 505 4.54 -15.24 -2.41
CA VAL A 505 4.08 -16.60 -2.73
C VAL A 505 5.24 -17.59 -2.53
N TYR A 506 4.94 -18.77 -1.98
CA TYR A 506 5.96 -19.76 -1.65
C TYR A 506 5.67 -21.13 -2.26
N ALA A 507 6.64 -21.67 -3.01
CA ALA A 507 6.55 -23.00 -3.59
C ALA A 507 7.05 -24.07 -2.61
N TYR A 508 6.22 -25.06 -2.29
CA TYR A 508 6.51 -26.15 -1.37
C TYR A 508 6.31 -27.53 -1.99
N ALA A 509 7.25 -28.44 -1.71
CA ALA A 509 7.06 -29.87 -1.85
C ALA A 509 6.49 -30.44 -0.53
N LEU A 510 5.32 -31.09 -0.57
CA LEU A 510 4.60 -31.59 0.60
C LEU A 510 4.61 -33.14 0.61
N MET A 511 5.35 -33.75 1.54
CA MET A 511 5.68 -35.19 1.51
C MET A 511 4.62 -36.08 2.15
N ASP A 512 4.51 -37.32 1.65
CA ASP A 512 3.69 -38.41 2.21
C ASP A 512 4.06 -38.87 3.64
N ASP A 513 5.16 -38.36 4.21
CA ASP A 513 5.54 -38.55 5.63
C ASP A 513 5.16 -37.37 6.55
N GLY A 514 4.49 -36.34 6.01
CA GLY A 514 4.09 -35.13 6.72
C GLY A 514 5.18 -34.07 6.85
N SER A 515 6.37 -34.28 6.27
CA SER A 515 7.38 -33.22 6.14
C SER A 515 7.13 -32.34 4.91
N SER A 516 7.61 -31.10 4.94
CA SER A 516 7.56 -30.17 3.81
C SER A 516 8.97 -29.63 3.50
N ALA A 517 9.15 -29.13 2.29
CA ALA A 517 10.38 -28.45 1.89
C ALA A 517 10.08 -27.29 0.95
N ARG A 518 10.49 -26.08 1.33
CA ARG A 518 10.40 -24.89 0.48
C ARG A 518 11.37 -25.00 -0.69
N VAL A 519 10.85 -24.83 -1.90
CA VAL A 519 11.59 -24.93 -3.17
C VAL A 519 11.99 -23.54 -3.67
N ALA A 520 11.09 -22.55 -3.56
CA ALA A 520 11.36 -21.17 -3.92
C ALA A 520 10.48 -20.17 -3.15
N THR A 521 10.94 -18.94 -3.11
CA THR A 521 10.25 -17.72 -2.65
C THR A 521 9.97 -16.83 -3.86
N ILE A 522 8.75 -16.33 -4.01
CA ILE A 522 8.30 -15.45 -5.09
C ILE A 522 7.85 -14.15 -4.45
N ALA A 523 8.68 -13.10 -4.58
CA ALA A 523 8.30 -11.77 -4.11
C ALA A 523 7.29 -11.15 -5.06
N THR A 524 6.28 -10.46 -4.52
CA THR A 524 5.27 -9.77 -5.33
C THR A 524 5.46 -8.25 -5.32
N SER A 525 4.77 -7.56 -6.21
CA SER A 525 4.61 -6.10 -6.22
C SER A 525 3.30 -5.63 -5.56
N LEU A 526 2.50 -6.56 -5.02
CA LEU A 526 1.26 -6.28 -4.30
C LEU A 526 1.57 -6.02 -2.82
N THR A 527 0.67 -5.34 -2.10
CA THR A 527 0.83 -5.08 -0.65
C THR A 527 0.36 -6.24 0.22
N VAL A 528 -0.57 -7.04 -0.29
CA VAL A 528 -1.10 -8.29 0.28
C VAL A 528 -1.14 -9.33 -0.85
N VAL A 529 -1.26 -10.62 -0.51
CA VAL A 529 -1.62 -11.69 -1.45
C VAL A 529 -2.80 -12.44 -0.85
N ALA A 530 -3.97 -12.26 -1.43
CA ALA A 530 -5.22 -12.87 -0.96
C ALA A 530 -5.47 -14.23 -1.62
N ASP A 531 -5.35 -14.36 -2.94
CA ASP A 531 -5.38 -15.66 -3.62
C ASP A 531 -4.20 -15.87 -4.59
N VAL A 532 -3.97 -17.13 -4.95
CA VAL A 532 -3.03 -17.56 -5.98
C VAL A 532 -3.66 -18.67 -6.81
N GLN A 533 -3.68 -18.57 -8.14
CA GLN A 533 -4.27 -19.60 -9.00
C GLN A 533 -3.44 -19.92 -10.24
N PHE A 534 -3.09 -21.18 -10.44
CA PHE A 534 -2.36 -21.60 -11.62
C PHE A 534 -3.26 -21.78 -12.86
N ASP A 535 -2.96 -21.05 -13.93
CA ASP A 535 -3.71 -21.10 -15.19
C ASP A 535 -2.89 -21.76 -16.32
N PRO A 536 -3.05 -23.08 -16.54
CA PRO A 536 -2.37 -23.79 -17.63
C PRO A 536 -2.89 -23.41 -19.03
N THR A 537 -3.85 -22.49 -19.15
CA THR A 537 -4.30 -21.92 -20.43
C THR A 537 -3.71 -20.55 -20.73
N LEU A 538 -3.05 -19.91 -19.75
CA LEU A 538 -2.23 -18.69 -19.92
C LEU A 538 -0.73 -18.94 -19.68
N ASP A 539 -0.35 -20.20 -19.39
CA ASP A 539 1.03 -20.61 -19.07
C ASP A 539 1.63 -19.83 -17.88
N ALA A 540 0.78 -19.45 -16.91
CA ALA A 540 1.11 -18.48 -15.87
C ALA A 540 0.43 -18.77 -14.52
N LEU A 541 0.94 -18.15 -13.47
CA LEU A 541 0.39 -18.13 -12.12
C LEU A 541 -0.30 -16.78 -11.86
N TRP A 542 -1.60 -16.78 -11.58
CA TRP A 542 -2.30 -15.64 -11.01
C TRP A 542 -1.88 -15.44 -9.55
N VAL A 543 -1.72 -14.18 -9.16
CA VAL A 543 -1.54 -13.72 -7.78
C VAL A 543 -2.49 -12.54 -7.60
N VAL A 544 -3.34 -12.59 -6.57
CA VAL A 544 -4.50 -11.72 -6.38
C VAL A 544 -4.34 -10.92 -5.09
N CYS A 545 -4.88 -9.71 -5.07
CA CYS A 545 -5.00 -8.89 -3.89
C CYS A 545 -6.37 -8.21 -3.86
N ASP A 546 -6.88 -8.11 -2.64
CA ASP A 546 -8.14 -7.55 -2.13
C ASP A 546 -8.28 -6.02 -2.30
N GLU A 547 -9.18 -5.38 -1.53
CA GLU A 547 -9.43 -3.94 -1.56
C GLU A 547 -8.22 -3.09 -1.13
N VAL A 548 -7.28 -3.63 -0.35
CA VAL A 548 -6.01 -2.96 0.03
C VAL A 548 -5.16 -2.68 -1.21
N CYS A 549 -5.21 -3.54 -2.24
CA CYS A 549 -4.67 -3.24 -3.57
C CYS A 549 -5.71 -2.71 -4.57
N SER A 550 -6.95 -2.46 -4.13
CA SER A 550 -8.12 -2.13 -4.96
C SER A 550 -8.44 -3.19 -6.03
N GLY A 551 -8.42 -4.47 -5.66
CA GLY A 551 -8.81 -5.61 -6.51
C GLY A 551 -7.79 -5.96 -7.61
N ARG A 552 -6.53 -5.58 -7.43
CA ARG A 552 -5.47 -5.80 -8.43
C ARG A 552 -5.04 -7.26 -8.50
N THR A 553 -4.88 -7.76 -9.72
CA THR A 553 -4.45 -9.14 -10.00
C THR A 553 -3.23 -9.13 -10.92
N ALA A 554 -2.33 -10.10 -10.79
CA ALA A 554 -1.08 -10.14 -11.53
C ALA A 554 -0.79 -11.55 -12.06
N LEU A 555 -0.24 -11.61 -13.28
CA LEU A 555 0.27 -12.83 -13.91
C LEU A 555 1.77 -12.95 -13.64
N TYR A 556 2.21 -14.15 -13.25
CA TYR A 556 3.60 -14.50 -13.02
C TYR A 556 4.03 -15.66 -13.94
N GLU A 557 5.10 -15.44 -14.70
CA GLU A 557 5.69 -16.39 -15.65
C GLU A 557 7.12 -16.75 -15.22
N VAL A 558 7.61 -17.94 -15.62
CA VAL A 558 8.97 -18.38 -15.28
C VAL A 558 10.01 -17.76 -16.23
N THR A 559 10.57 -16.63 -15.81
CA THR A 559 11.67 -15.93 -16.51
C THR A 559 13.01 -16.26 -15.87
N ASP A 560 14.01 -16.66 -16.69
CA ASP A 560 15.35 -17.09 -16.26
C ASP A 560 15.37 -18.13 -15.10
N GLY A 561 14.28 -18.90 -14.97
CA GLY A 561 14.11 -19.96 -13.99
C GLY A 561 13.45 -19.54 -12.67
N ALA A 562 13.02 -18.29 -12.51
CA ALA A 562 12.21 -17.83 -11.37
C ALA A 562 10.85 -17.29 -11.85
N PHE A 563 9.81 -17.37 -11.03
CA PHE A 563 8.57 -16.64 -11.32
C PHE A 563 8.82 -15.14 -11.17
N ALA A 564 8.43 -14.38 -12.20
CA ALA A 564 8.45 -12.93 -12.23
C ALA A 564 7.11 -12.43 -12.78
N ALA A 565 6.63 -11.29 -12.29
CA ALA A 565 5.42 -10.68 -12.83
C ALA A 565 5.62 -10.34 -14.31
N SER A 566 4.71 -10.78 -15.17
CA SER A 566 4.66 -10.42 -16.59
C SER A 566 3.64 -9.31 -16.83
N THR A 567 2.46 -9.42 -16.22
CA THR A 567 1.38 -8.42 -16.30
C THR A 567 0.76 -8.16 -14.92
N LEU A 568 0.34 -6.92 -14.69
CA LEU A 568 -0.46 -6.48 -13.55
C LEU A 568 -1.72 -5.85 -14.12
N TYR A 569 -2.88 -6.21 -13.61
CA TYR A 569 -4.17 -5.65 -14.00
C TYR A 569 -4.81 -4.91 -12.83
N GLU A 570 -5.41 -3.77 -13.15
CA GLU A 570 -6.52 -3.20 -12.40
C GLU A 570 -7.70 -4.18 -12.33
N ALA A 571 -8.50 -4.09 -11.27
CA ALA A 571 -9.80 -4.78 -11.23
C ALA A 571 -10.71 -4.28 -12.38
N PRO A 572 -11.74 -5.07 -12.77
CA PRO A 572 -12.73 -4.69 -13.77
C PRO A 572 -13.24 -3.25 -13.60
N SER A 573 -13.41 -2.52 -14.70
CA SER A 573 -13.58 -1.05 -14.66
C SER A 573 -14.87 -0.55 -13.99
N GLY A 574 -15.84 -1.44 -13.74
CA GLY A 574 -17.07 -1.24 -12.98
C GLY A 574 -17.18 -2.12 -11.72
N ALA A 575 -16.12 -2.85 -11.34
CA ALA A 575 -16.04 -3.50 -10.04
C ALA A 575 -16.05 -2.45 -8.92
N ASP A 576 -16.74 -2.75 -7.81
CA ASP A 576 -16.62 -1.92 -6.61
C ASP A 576 -15.28 -2.23 -5.94
N ARG A 577 -14.45 -1.20 -5.79
CA ARG A 577 -13.08 -1.32 -5.26
C ARG A 577 -13.04 -1.45 -3.73
N THR A 578 -14.20 -1.61 -3.08
CA THR A 578 -14.34 -1.88 -1.63
C THR A 578 -14.82 -3.30 -1.29
N LEU A 579 -14.99 -4.16 -2.29
CA LEU A 579 -15.25 -5.59 -2.09
C LEU A 579 -13.99 -6.28 -1.57
N ALA A 580 -14.11 -7.06 -0.50
CA ALA A 580 -13.02 -7.88 0.02
C ALA A 580 -12.92 -9.17 -0.81
N ASN A 581 -12.48 -9.01 -2.06
CA ASN A 581 -12.32 -10.08 -3.04
C ASN A 581 -11.11 -10.98 -2.66
N GLU A 582 -11.24 -11.74 -1.57
CA GLU A 582 -10.16 -12.58 -1.05
C GLU A 582 -9.92 -13.83 -1.89
N GLY A 583 -10.99 -14.43 -2.42
CA GLY A 583 -10.90 -15.63 -3.27
C GLY A 583 -11.05 -15.33 -4.75
N PHE A 584 -10.32 -16.06 -5.60
CA PHE A 584 -10.38 -15.91 -7.06
C PHE A 584 -10.30 -17.26 -7.77
N ALA A 585 -11.11 -17.45 -8.82
CA ALA A 585 -10.94 -18.58 -9.74
C ALA A 585 -11.24 -18.19 -11.19
N ILE A 586 -10.67 -18.93 -12.15
CA ILE A 586 -10.88 -18.68 -13.58
C ILE A 586 -11.22 -19.97 -14.33
N SER A 587 -12.31 -19.92 -15.10
CA SER A 587 -12.81 -21.10 -15.81
C SER A 587 -11.88 -21.52 -16.95
N GLY A 588 -11.59 -22.82 -17.05
CA GLY A 588 -10.96 -23.42 -18.24
C GLY A 588 -11.91 -23.57 -19.43
N VAL A 589 -13.17 -23.12 -19.34
CA VAL A 589 -14.17 -23.22 -20.41
C VAL A 589 -14.32 -21.88 -21.13
N CYS A 590 -13.87 -21.86 -22.38
CA CYS A 590 -14.12 -20.74 -23.31
C CYS A 590 -15.54 -20.83 -23.90
N THR A 591 -16.37 -19.82 -23.67
CA THR A 591 -17.72 -19.66 -24.25
C THR A 591 -17.81 -18.33 -24.99
N ASP A 592 -18.20 -18.37 -26.27
CA ASP A 592 -18.38 -17.22 -27.18
C ASP A 592 -17.20 -16.23 -27.31
N GLY A 593 -16.02 -16.57 -26.77
CA GLY A 593 -14.78 -15.76 -26.79
C GLY A 593 -14.25 -15.40 -25.41
N GLU A 594 -15.00 -15.70 -24.35
CA GLU A 594 -14.70 -15.36 -22.96
C GLU A 594 -14.63 -16.59 -22.06
N ARG A 595 -13.96 -16.44 -20.93
CA ARG A 595 -13.88 -17.36 -19.79
C ARG A 595 -14.53 -16.66 -18.60
N ALA A 596 -15.30 -17.35 -17.78
CA ALA A 596 -15.79 -16.77 -16.53
C ALA A 596 -14.64 -16.65 -15.52
N THR A 597 -14.51 -15.48 -14.88
CA THR A 597 -13.80 -15.32 -13.60
C THR A 597 -14.80 -15.37 -12.46
N PHE A 598 -14.35 -15.76 -11.28
CA PHE A 598 -15.11 -15.85 -10.05
C PHE A 598 -14.34 -15.16 -8.94
N TYR A 599 -15.06 -14.48 -8.06
CA TYR A 599 -14.51 -13.72 -6.94
C TYR A 599 -15.34 -14.05 -5.68
N ALA A 600 -14.68 -14.26 -4.54
CA ALA A 600 -15.32 -14.45 -3.25
C ALA A 600 -15.15 -13.17 -2.42
N ASP A 601 -16.27 -12.59 -2.01
CA ASP A 601 -16.36 -11.33 -1.27
C ASP A 601 -16.61 -11.63 0.21
N ASP A 602 -15.54 -11.61 1.00
CA ASP A 602 -15.51 -12.04 2.41
C ASP A 602 -16.51 -11.23 3.27
N ASN A 603 -16.64 -9.93 2.98
CA ASN A 603 -17.57 -9.01 3.63
C ASN A 603 -19.07 -9.26 3.33
N ASP A 604 -19.42 -10.21 2.44
CA ASP A 604 -20.80 -10.55 2.06
C ASP A 604 -21.61 -9.32 1.59
N THR A 605 -21.03 -8.52 0.69
CA THR A 605 -21.51 -7.16 0.41
C THR A 605 -22.90 -7.17 -0.25
N ASP A 606 -23.85 -6.46 0.37
CA ASP A 606 -25.29 -6.51 0.07
C ASP A 606 -25.99 -7.89 0.30
N GLY A 607 -25.35 -8.82 1.03
CA GLY A 607 -25.89 -10.16 1.35
C GLY A 607 -25.55 -11.24 0.32
N PHE A 608 -24.44 -11.06 -0.40
CA PHE A 608 -23.95 -11.93 -1.47
C PHE A 608 -22.42 -12.06 -1.37
N SER A 609 -21.91 -13.28 -1.37
CA SER A 609 -20.48 -13.54 -1.17
C SER A 609 -19.81 -14.16 -2.41
N LEU A 610 -20.54 -14.50 -3.48
CA LEU A 610 -19.97 -15.03 -4.71
C LEU A 610 -20.29 -14.15 -5.94
N ARG A 611 -19.24 -13.70 -6.63
CA ARG A 611 -19.34 -12.82 -7.80
C ARG A 611 -18.66 -13.44 -9.02
N THR A 612 -19.01 -12.97 -10.22
CA THR A 612 -18.43 -13.40 -11.49
C THR A 612 -18.25 -12.26 -12.48
N GLY A 613 -17.15 -12.31 -13.23
CA GLY A 613 -16.83 -11.45 -14.36
C GLY A 613 -16.39 -12.29 -15.56
N THR A 614 -15.75 -11.66 -16.53
CA THR A 614 -15.17 -12.37 -17.68
C THR A 614 -13.71 -11.99 -17.92
N TYR A 615 -12.98 -12.91 -18.56
CA TYR A 615 -11.62 -12.72 -19.08
C TYR A 615 -11.55 -13.31 -20.52
N PRO A 616 -10.85 -12.69 -21.48
CA PRO A 616 -10.81 -13.20 -22.86
C PRO A 616 -10.10 -14.55 -22.99
N CYS A 617 -10.53 -15.37 -23.93
CA CYS A 617 -9.76 -16.56 -24.32
C CYS A 617 -8.49 -16.16 -25.11
N GLU A 618 -7.45 -17.00 -25.09
CA GLU A 618 -6.20 -16.74 -25.83
C GLU A 618 -6.43 -16.38 -27.32
N GLY A 619 -5.68 -15.40 -27.80
CA GLY A 619 -5.77 -14.86 -29.16
C GLY A 619 -6.54 -13.55 -29.29
N GLY A 620 -7.02 -12.99 -28.18
CA GLY A 620 -7.61 -11.65 -28.11
C GLY A 620 -6.58 -10.51 -28.07
N ASP A 621 -5.88 -10.25 -29.18
CA ASP A 621 -5.14 -8.98 -29.37
C ASP A 621 -6.15 -7.81 -29.37
N THR A 622 -6.37 -7.17 -28.22
CA THR A 622 -7.22 -5.97 -28.11
C THR A 622 -6.45 -4.70 -28.47
N ASP A 623 -6.11 -4.55 -29.76
CA ASP A 623 -5.78 -3.25 -30.35
C ASP A 623 -6.99 -2.32 -30.18
N PRO A 624 -6.93 -1.28 -29.33
CA PRO A 624 -8.09 -0.47 -28.96
C PRO A 624 -8.39 0.60 -30.03
N GLY A 625 -8.47 0.19 -31.31
CA GLY A 625 -8.07 1.04 -32.43
C GLY A 625 -8.84 0.96 -33.75
N THR A 626 -9.86 0.12 -33.96
CA THR A 626 -10.65 0.16 -35.22
C THR A 626 -12.16 -0.11 -35.16
N GLU A 627 -12.95 0.88 -35.59
CA GLU A 627 -14.38 0.71 -35.95
C GLU A 627 -14.53 -0.11 -37.26
N PRO A 628 -15.45 -1.10 -37.34
CA PRO A 628 -15.49 -2.06 -38.44
C PRO A 628 -15.98 -1.46 -39.78
N THR A 629 -15.03 -1.11 -40.66
CA THR A 629 -15.31 -0.69 -42.04
C THR A 629 -15.62 -1.91 -42.94
N PRO A 630 -16.71 -1.92 -43.73
CA PRO A 630 -17.22 -3.14 -44.37
C PRO A 630 -16.45 -3.65 -45.60
N THR A 631 -16.38 -4.98 -45.72
CA THR A 631 -15.59 -5.75 -46.70
C THR A 631 -15.99 -5.58 -48.17
N PRO A 632 -15.04 -5.27 -49.08
CA PRO A 632 -15.19 -5.49 -50.52
C PRO A 632 -14.59 -6.84 -51.00
N THR A 633 -15.30 -7.53 -51.90
CA THR A 633 -14.95 -8.85 -52.45
C THR A 633 -13.66 -8.84 -53.31
N PRO A 634 -12.79 -9.88 -53.27
CA PRO A 634 -11.51 -9.89 -54.00
C PRO A 634 -11.62 -10.14 -55.50
N THR A 635 -10.55 -9.81 -56.24
CA THR A 635 -10.28 -10.26 -57.63
C THR A 635 -8.75 -10.34 -57.83
N PRO A 636 -8.18 -11.32 -58.58
CA PRO A 636 -6.80 -11.76 -58.34
C PRO A 636 -5.81 -11.60 -59.51
N GLY A 637 -4.53 -11.40 -59.15
CA GLY A 637 -3.38 -12.04 -59.80
C GLY A 637 -2.57 -11.28 -60.86
N ASP A 638 -1.27 -11.07 -60.60
CA ASP A 638 -0.10 -11.12 -61.51
C ASP A 638 1.14 -10.57 -60.74
N GLY A 639 2.40 -11.05 -60.89
CA GLY A 639 2.91 -12.23 -61.59
C GLY A 639 4.46 -12.26 -61.70
N GLY A 640 5.13 -13.23 -61.06
CA GLY A 640 6.60 -13.45 -61.15
C GLY A 640 7.46 -12.65 -60.14
N THR A 641 8.75 -12.93 -59.90
CA THR A 641 9.68 -13.88 -60.58
C THR A 641 10.71 -14.54 -59.63
N THR A 642 11.52 -15.45 -60.18
CA THR A 642 12.51 -16.39 -59.59
C THR A 642 13.49 -15.86 -58.53
N PRO A 643 13.81 -16.63 -57.45
CA PRO A 643 14.87 -16.30 -56.49
C PRO A 643 16.29 -16.66 -56.98
N THR A 644 17.31 -15.99 -56.42
CA THR A 644 18.75 -16.26 -56.66
C THR A 644 19.40 -16.86 -55.40
N PRO A 645 20.27 -17.89 -55.49
CA PRO A 645 20.72 -18.65 -54.31
C PRO A 645 21.86 -17.99 -53.50
N THR A 646 21.77 -18.16 -52.18
CA THR A 646 22.76 -17.72 -51.18
C THR A 646 23.98 -18.66 -51.11
N PRO A 647 25.22 -18.15 -50.94
CA PRO A 647 26.43 -18.98 -50.83
C PRO A 647 26.62 -19.61 -49.43
N VAL A 648 27.25 -20.79 -49.40
CA VAL A 648 27.54 -21.57 -48.18
C VAL A 648 28.92 -21.20 -47.59
N PRO A 649 29.05 -20.94 -46.27
CA PRO A 649 30.35 -20.71 -45.62
C PRO A 649 31.22 -21.97 -45.51
N ILE A 650 32.56 -21.77 -45.47
CA ILE A 650 33.57 -22.83 -45.28
C ILE A 650 34.13 -22.72 -43.85
N PRO A 651 34.32 -23.83 -43.11
CA PRO A 651 34.79 -23.78 -41.72
C PRO A 651 36.31 -23.64 -41.61
N GLY A 652 36.79 -22.82 -40.65
CA GLY A 652 38.13 -22.98 -40.06
C GLY A 652 38.90 -21.71 -39.73
N ALA A 653 38.83 -21.25 -38.48
CA ALA A 653 39.90 -20.48 -37.82
C ALA A 653 39.84 -20.72 -36.29
N THR A 654 40.97 -21.00 -35.66
CA THR A 654 41.06 -21.20 -34.20
C THR A 654 41.25 -19.84 -33.50
N PRO A 655 40.51 -19.52 -32.42
CA PRO A 655 40.73 -18.30 -31.66
C PRO A 655 42.11 -18.26 -30.99
N THR A 656 42.80 -17.13 -31.08
CA THR A 656 43.99 -16.82 -30.28
C THR A 656 43.56 -16.38 -28.87
N ALA A 657 44.28 -16.82 -27.84
CA ALA A 657 43.96 -16.47 -26.45
C ALA A 657 44.03 -14.95 -26.18
N GLY A 658 43.03 -14.44 -25.46
CA GLY A 658 43.04 -13.08 -24.91
C GLY A 658 44.03 -12.91 -23.74
N PRO A 659 44.21 -11.68 -23.24
CA PRO A 659 45.16 -11.39 -22.16
C PRO A 659 44.74 -12.05 -20.84
N THR A 660 45.70 -12.66 -20.15
CA THR A 660 45.50 -13.22 -18.80
C THR A 660 45.17 -12.11 -17.80
N PRO A 661 44.13 -12.26 -16.96
CA PRO A 661 43.88 -11.35 -15.84
C PRO A 661 45.09 -11.24 -14.91
N GLY A 662 45.34 -10.04 -14.39
CA GLY A 662 46.35 -9.82 -13.36
C GLY A 662 46.01 -10.55 -12.05
N PRO A 663 46.99 -10.74 -11.14
CA PRO A 663 46.71 -11.35 -9.84
C PRO A 663 45.72 -10.48 -9.07
N SER A 664 44.68 -11.12 -8.51
CA SER A 664 43.71 -10.47 -7.64
C SER A 664 44.41 -9.72 -6.49
N ALA A 665 44.01 -8.48 -6.25
CA ALA A 665 44.51 -7.70 -5.13
C ALA A 665 44.09 -8.35 -3.81
N ALA A 666 44.96 -8.29 -2.80
CA ALA A 666 44.57 -8.74 -1.45
C ALA A 666 43.38 -7.90 -0.96
N PRO A 667 42.40 -8.49 -0.26
CA PRO A 667 41.19 -7.79 0.18
C PRO A 667 41.57 -6.58 1.03
N VAL A 668 41.22 -5.39 0.55
CA VAL A 668 41.40 -4.14 1.27
C VAL A 668 40.36 -4.10 2.39
N VAL A 669 40.82 -3.93 3.63
CA VAL A 669 39.90 -3.74 4.77
C VAL A 669 39.21 -2.39 4.57
N PRO A 670 37.86 -2.32 4.55
CA PRO A 670 37.15 -1.07 4.36
C PRO A 670 37.53 -0.02 5.40
N VAL A 671 37.64 1.24 4.98
CA VAL A 671 37.97 2.39 5.84
C VAL A 671 36.78 3.35 5.81
N ALA A 672 36.31 3.76 6.99
CA ALA A 672 35.17 4.66 7.08
C ALA A 672 35.46 6.02 6.41
N PRO A 673 34.48 6.62 5.71
CA PRO A 673 34.63 7.98 5.22
C PRO A 673 34.76 8.96 6.39
N SER A 674 35.41 10.11 6.17
CA SER A 674 35.45 11.15 7.20
C SER A 674 34.05 11.72 7.41
N GLU A 675 33.61 11.87 8.66
CA GLU A 675 32.33 12.48 9.01
C GLU A 675 32.17 13.90 8.39
N SER A 676 33.29 14.61 8.20
CA SER A 676 33.34 15.91 7.52
C SER A 676 32.97 15.89 6.03
N LEU A 677 32.80 14.71 5.43
CA LEU A 677 32.29 14.53 4.07
C LEU A 677 30.76 14.43 4.06
N LEU A 678 30.14 14.02 5.17
CA LEU A 678 28.70 13.80 5.30
C LEU A 678 27.96 15.13 5.49
N THR A 679 27.95 15.92 4.41
CA THR A 679 27.30 17.23 4.30
C THR A 679 26.22 17.18 3.21
N GLU A 680 25.27 18.11 3.23
CA GLU A 680 24.18 18.17 2.24
C GLU A 680 24.68 18.25 0.79
N ALA A 681 25.79 18.96 0.54
CA ALA A 681 26.41 19.06 -0.78
C ALA A 681 26.98 17.72 -1.31
N ASN A 682 27.12 16.71 -0.44
CA ASN A 682 27.60 15.36 -0.76
C ASN A 682 26.56 14.29 -0.35
N ARG A 683 25.27 14.63 -0.26
CA ARG A 683 24.20 13.69 0.13
C ARG A 683 24.11 12.50 -0.84
N GLY A 684 24.26 12.74 -2.14
CA GLY A 684 24.14 11.69 -3.16
C GLY A 684 22.73 11.11 -3.28
N GLY A 685 22.59 10.04 -4.07
CA GLY A 685 21.30 9.36 -4.32
C GLY A 685 20.99 8.21 -3.35
N VAL A 686 21.65 8.16 -2.18
CA VAL A 686 21.48 7.05 -1.22
C VAL A 686 20.26 7.30 -0.33
N SER A 687 19.36 6.32 -0.24
CA SER A 687 18.19 6.34 0.65
C SER A 687 18.08 5.06 1.47
N ALA A 688 17.32 5.13 2.57
CA ALA A 688 17.02 4.06 3.51
C ALA A 688 15.78 4.47 4.33
N PRO A 689 15.11 3.55 5.05
CA PRO A 689 14.03 3.89 5.98
C PRO A 689 14.42 5.00 6.97
N ALA A 690 13.51 5.95 7.21
CA ALA A 690 13.76 7.07 8.13
C ALA A 690 13.93 6.61 9.59
N THR A 691 13.38 5.45 9.94
CA THR A 691 13.54 4.78 11.24
C THR A 691 13.84 3.29 11.07
N ALA A 692 14.56 2.69 12.01
CA ALA A 692 14.81 1.24 12.09
C ALA A 692 15.11 0.80 13.53
N ARG A 693 14.83 -0.45 13.90
CA ARG A 693 15.21 -1.02 15.21
C ARG A 693 16.66 -1.50 15.22
N ALA A 694 17.31 -1.45 16.38
CA ALA A 694 18.61 -2.09 16.56
C ALA A 694 18.46 -3.63 16.46
N GLY A 695 19.07 -4.23 15.43
CA GLY A 695 18.94 -5.65 15.07
C GLY A 695 18.10 -5.89 13.79
N GLU A 696 17.41 -4.88 13.29
CA GLU A 696 16.58 -4.95 12.07
C GLU A 696 17.43 -5.05 10.80
N THR A 697 16.95 -5.77 9.78
CA THR A 697 17.56 -5.79 8.45
C THR A 697 16.83 -4.83 7.53
N ILE A 698 17.49 -3.72 7.18
CA ILE A 698 16.93 -2.68 6.31
C ILE A 698 17.43 -2.83 4.87
N THR A 699 16.62 -2.37 3.92
CA THR A 699 17.05 -2.10 2.55
C THR A 699 17.64 -0.70 2.48
N VAL A 700 18.75 -0.56 1.75
CA VAL A 700 19.41 0.71 1.45
C VAL A 700 19.51 0.82 -0.06
N THR A 701 18.92 1.85 -0.64
CA THR A 701 19.02 2.14 -2.08
C THR A 701 20.34 2.87 -2.33
N VAL A 702 21.10 2.37 -3.32
CA VAL A 702 22.38 2.91 -3.76
C VAL A 702 22.27 3.49 -5.18
N GLY A 703 21.38 2.90 -5.99
CA GLY A 703 21.10 3.26 -7.38
C GLY A 703 21.52 2.16 -8.35
N THR A 704 20.69 1.91 -9.37
CA THR A 704 20.92 0.87 -10.40
C THR A 704 22.21 1.07 -11.18
N ALA A 705 22.71 2.31 -11.27
CA ALA A 705 24.01 2.64 -11.84
C ALA A 705 25.22 1.99 -11.11
N SER A 706 25.02 1.46 -9.91
CA SER A 706 26.01 0.66 -9.16
C SER A 706 25.67 -0.83 -9.09
N ALA A 707 24.67 -1.33 -9.83
CA ALA A 707 24.30 -2.75 -9.82
C ALA A 707 25.51 -3.65 -10.17
N GLY A 708 25.78 -4.64 -9.31
CA GLY A 708 26.96 -5.50 -9.40
C GLY A 708 28.25 -4.96 -8.77
N ASP A 709 28.32 -3.68 -8.38
CA ASP A 709 29.45 -3.14 -7.61
C ASP A 709 29.45 -3.64 -6.17
N VAL A 710 30.65 -3.75 -5.58
CA VAL A 710 30.82 -3.99 -4.14
C VAL A 710 30.83 -2.66 -3.39
N VAL A 711 29.90 -2.50 -2.46
CA VAL A 711 29.76 -1.31 -1.61
C VAL A 711 29.88 -1.66 -0.13
N ASN A 712 30.24 -0.66 0.68
CA ASN A 712 30.38 -0.74 2.12
C ASN A 712 29.41 0.24 2.77
N VAL A 713 28.54 -0.25 3.65
CA VAL A 713 27.53 0.55 4.34
C VAL A 713 27.99 0.83 5.77
N TRP A 714 27.95 2.09 6.17
CA TRP A 714 28.49 2.59 7.44
C TRP A 714 27.42 3.32 8.24
N LEU A 715 27.33 3.05 9.55
CA LEU A 715 26.52 3.83 10.48
C LEU A 715 27.41 4.86 11.19
N PHE A 716 26.92 6.10 11.30
CA PHE A 716 27.63 7.24 11.84
C PHE A 716 26.99 7.80 13.11
N SER A 717 27.52 7.31 14.24
CA SER A 717 27.53 7.98 15.55
C SER A 717 28.92 7.85 16.17
N GLU A 718 29.42 6.61 16.26
CA GLU A 718 30.83 6.29 15.99
C GLU A 718 30.88 5.51 14.65
N PRO A 719 31.84 5.75 13.72
CA PRO A 719 31.81 5.13 12.40
C PRO A 719 31.99 3.60 12.44
N LYS A 720 30.91 2.85 12.17
CA LYS A 720 30.85 1.39 12.26
C LYS A 720 30.42 0.79 10.92
N LEU A 721 31.18 -0.18 10.41
CA LEU A 721 30.78 -0.93 9.21
C LEU A 721 29.57 -1.81 9.56
N VAL A 722 28.48 -1.61 8.85
CA VAL A 722 27.22 -2.36 8.98
C VAL A 722 27.26 -3.59 8.10
N GLY A 723 27.75 -3.45 6.86
CA GLY A 723 27.94 -4.55 5.93
C GLY A 723 28.78 -4.17 4.72
N THR A 724 29.31 -5.19 4.04
CA THR A 724 29.86 -5.09 2.69
C THR A 724 29.02 -5.99 1.81
N ALA A 725 28.43 -5.44 0.75
CA ALA A 725 27.45 -6.12 -0.09
C ALA A 725 27.74 -5.85 -1.58
N VAL A 726 27.25 -6.74 -2.44
CA VAL A 726 27.09 -6.45 -3.88
C VAL A 726 25.74 -5.77 -4.04
N VAL A 727 25.67 -4.65 -4.78
CA VAL A 727 24.41 -4.00 -5.11
C VAL A 727 23.62 -4.89 -6.06
N ALA A 728 22.35 -5.16 -5.74
CA ALA A 728 21.46 -5.96 -6.57
C ALA A 728 21.03 -5.22 -7.85
N ALA A 729 20.34 -5.91 -8.77
CA ALA A 729 19.96 -5.37 -10.07
C ALA A 729 18.99 -4.17 -9.98
N ASP A 730 18.20 -4.12 -8.92
CA ASP A 730 17.31 -3.02 -8.50
C ASP A 730 18.06 -1.79 -7.95
N GLY A 731 19.39 -1.86 -7.78
CA GLY A 731 20.18 -0.81 -7.17
C GLY A 731 20.18 -0.80 -5.63
N THR A 732 19.72 -1.86 -4.95
CA THR A 732 19.65 -1.92 -3.49
C THR A 732 20.70 -2.82 -2.84
N VAL A 733 20.90 -2.65 -1.53
CA VAL A 733 21.59 -3.61 -0.65
C VAL A 733 20.81 -3.79 0.65
N ARG A 734 20.70 -5.02 1.16
CA ARG A 734 20.12 -5.30 2.50
C ARG A 734 21.23 -5.40 3.55
N VAL A 735 21.07 -4.71 4.68
CA VAL A 735 22.05 -4.70 5.78
C VAL A 735 21.38 -4.71 7.15
N ALA A 736 21.96 -5.43 8.12
CA ALA A 736 21.45 -5.51 9.48
C ALA A 736 22.02 -4.39 10.37
N ILE A 737 21.15 -3.52 10.89
CA ILE A 737 21.52 -2.57 11.95
C ILE A 737 22.04 -3.36 13.16
N PRO A 738 23.23 -3.07 13.70
CA PRO A 738 23.77 -3.84 14.82
C PRO A 738 22.87 -3.74 16.07
N ALA A 739 22.57 -4.88 16.70
CA ALA A 739 21.70 -4.93 17.88
C ALA A 739 22.25 -4.21 19.14
N ASP A 740 23.53 -3.80 19.11
CA ASP A 740 24.18 -2.96 20.13
C ASP A 740 24.13 -1.45 19.81
N THR A 741 23.39 -1.05 18.76
CA THR A 741 23.25 0.36 18.36
C THR A 741 22.37 1.14 19.33
N VAL A 742 22.86 2.31 19.76
CA VAL A 742 22.15 3.21 20.70
C VAL A 742 20.99 3.91 19.98
N ALA A 743 19.82 3.99 20.63
CA ALA A 743 18.68 4.72 20.09
C ALA A 743 18.93 6.24 19.95
N GLY A 744 18.34 6.85 18.90
CA GLY A 744 18.50 8.26 18.56
C GLY A 744 18.82 8.46 17.08
N ALA A 745 19.18 9.69 16.69
CA ALA A 745 19.51 10.03 15.30
C ALA A 745 20.97 9.64 14.96
N HIS A 746 21.14 8.98 13.81
CA HIS A 746 22.41 8.62 13.18
C HIS A 746 22.40 9.10 11.72
N ARG A 747 23.50 8.85 11.01
CA ARG A 747 23.53 8.86 9.53
C ARG A 747 23.98 7.49 9.03
N LEU A 748 23.44 7.05 7.90
CA LEU A 748 23.88 5.88 7.16
C LEU A 748 24.56 6.36 5.89
N ALA A 749 25.79 5.90 5.63
CA ALA A 749 26.61 6.33 4.50
C ALA A 749 27.14 5.13 3.71
N VAL A 750 27.12 5.21 2.38
CA VAL A 750 27.57 4.14 1.48
C VAL A 750 28.82 4.58 0.73
N THR A 751 29.84 3.74 0.73
CA THR A 751 31.10 3.95 -0.01
C THR A 751 31.38 2.80 -0.97
N ALA A 752 31.91 3.09 -2.15
CA ALA A 752 32.38 2.07 -3.08
C ALA A 752 33.56 1.24 -2.52
N ALA A 753 33.95 0.18 -3.23
CA ALA A 753 35.06 -0.70 -2.85
C ALA A 753 36.43 0.01 -2.70
N ASP A 754 36.62 1.18 -3.32
CA ASP A 754 37.84 2.00 -3.19
C ASP A 754 37.81 3.00 -2.01
N GLY A 755 36.67 3.11 -1.32
CA GLY A 755 36.45 4.05 -0.20
C GLY A 755 35.91 5.42 -0.61
N SER A 756 35.59 5.66 -1.89
CA SER A 756 34.87 6.87 -2.33
C SER A 756 33.42 6.86 -1.80
N LEU A 757 32.90 8.04 -1.41
CA LEU A 757 31.53 8.20 -0.90
C LEU A 757 30.54 8.26 -2.08
N ILE A 758 29.55 7.37 -2.08
CA ILE A 758 28.44 7.35 -3.05
C ILE A 758 27.30 8.28 -2.55
N GLY A 759 26.99 8.20 -1.26
CA GLY A 759 26.00 9.08 -0.62
C GLY A 759 25.76 8.75 0.85
N TRP A 760 24.86 9.49 1.48
CA TRP A 760 24.42 9.27 2.86
C TRP A 760 23.00 9.80 3.12
N THR A 761 22.31 9.19 4.08
CA THR A 761 20.96 9.56 4.53
C THR A 761 20.91 9.63 6.07
N PRO A 762 20.09 10.50 6.70
CA PRO A 762 19.76 10.38 8.11
C PRO A 762 18.95 9.11 8.41
N ILE A 763 19.11 8.54 9.60
CA ILE A 763 18.28 7.43 10.08
C ILE A 763 18.12 7.50 11.61
N THR A 764 16.91 7.27 12.12
CA THR A 764 16.65 7.23 13.56
C THR A 764 16.55 5.80 14.04
N ILE A 765 17.47 5.39 14.92
CA ILE A 765 17.48 4.03 15.47
C ILE A 765 16.63 3.97 16.74
N THR A 766 15.83 2.93 16.88
CA THR A 766 15.00 2.63 18.05
C THR A 766 15.45 1.33 18.73
N VAL A 767 15.06 1.13 19.99
CA VAL A 767 15.31 -0.10 20.74
C VAL A 767 14.07 -0.52 21.52
N ASP A 768 13.75 -1.80 21.53
CA ASP A 768 12.57 -2.32 22.23
C ASP A 768 12.64 -2.02 23.74
N GLY A 769 11.57 -1.44 24.28
CA GLY A 769 11.45 -1.13 25.71
C GLY A 769 11.93 0.26 26.16
N GLN A 770 12.32 1.17 25.26
CA GLN A 770 12.54 2.58 25.59
C GLN A 770 11.58 3.53 24.86
N LEU A 771 10.70 4.19 25.64
CA LEU A 771 9.96 5.37 25.18
C LEU A 771 10.93 6.51 24.83
N ALA A 772 10.86 7.01 23.60
CA ALA A 772 11.76 8.05 23.08
C ALA A 772 11.36 9.45 23.60
N PHE A 773 11.85 9.82 24.79
CA PHE A 773 11.59 11.14 25.37
C PHE A 773 12.58 12.20 24.84
N THR A 774 12.29 12.81 23.69
CA THR A 774 13.13 13.85 23.06
C THR A 774 12.38 15.19 22.95
N GLY A 775 12.46 16.04 23.98
CA GLY A 775 11.67 17.29 24.00
C GLY A 775 12.07 18.40 24.98
N ALA A 776 13.30 18.41 25.54
CA ALA A 776 13.75 19.54 26.38
C ALA A 776 15.27 19.65 26.53
N VAL A 777 15.94 20.46 25.69
CA VAL A 777 17.33 20.88 25.95
C VAL A 777 17.34 22.05 26.95
N GLY A 778 17.21 21.70 28.23
CA GLY A 778 17.57 22.58 29.34
C GLY A 778 16.43 23.01 30.27
N LEU A 779 16.34 22.35 31.42
CA LEU A 779 16.26 22.98 32.76
C LEU A 779 16.65 21.94 33.83
N GLY A 780 17.18 22.40 34.97
CA GLY A 780 17.97 21.54 35.86
C GLY A 780 17.18 20.75 36.92
N ALA A 781 17.66 19.53 37.19
CA ALA A 781 17.59 18.85 38.50
C ALA A 781 16.22 18.80 39.24
N GLY A 782 15.13 18.45 38.54
CA GLY A 782 13.81 18.20 39.16
C GLY A 782 13.34 16.74 39.19
N ALA A 783 13.74 15.91 38.22
CA ALA A 783 13.02 14.69 37.84
C ALA A 783 13.45 13.38 38.56
N LEU A 784 13.90 13.44 39.82
CA LEU A 784 14.45 12.27 40.55
C LEU A 784 13.67 11.92 41.84
N VAL A 785 12.38 12.27 41.90
CA VAL A 785 11.50 12.02 43.07
C VAL A 785 10.24 11.22 42.72
N ALA A 786 9.74 11.29 41.48
CA ALA A 786 8.48 10.65 41.09
C ALA A 786 8.52 9.10 41.16
N PHE A 787 9.61 8.48 40.69
CA PHE A 787 9.72 7.01 40.59
C PHE A 787 9.80 6.26 41.93
N LEU A 788 9.97 6.96 43.06
CA LEU A 788 10.03 6.32 44.39
C LEU A 788 8.67 6.17 45.10
N LEU A 789 7.57 6.67 44.51
CA LEU A 789 6.24 6.64 45.15
C LEU A 789 5.29 5.57 44.59
N LEU A 790 5.48 5.07 43.36
CA LEU A 790 4.63 4.02 42.78
C LEU A 790 4.93 2.61 43.35
N ALA A 791 6.18 2.35 43.74
CA ALA A 791 6.59 1.06 44.33
C ALA A 791 5.96 0.75 45.71
N ALA A 792 5.26 1.70 46.32
CA ALA A 792 4.60 1.54 47.63
C ALA A 792 3.09 1.23 47.54
N GLY A 793 2.45 1.36 46.37
CA GLY A 793 0.99 1.26 46.23
C GLY A 793 0.42 -0.16 46.23
N ALA A 794 1.14 -1.13 45.67
CA ALA A 794 0.62 -2.47 45.36
C ALA A 794 0.49 -3.45 46.55
N GLY A 795 0.76 -3.01 47.79
CA GLY A 795 1.00 -3.91 48.93
C GLY A 795 -0.19 -4.31 49.82
N VAL A 796 -1.42 -3.83 49.57
CA VAL A 796 -2.46 -3.77 50.63
C VAL A 796 -3.78 -4.52 50.33
N LEU A 797 -3.96 -5.13 49.15
CA LEU A 797 -5.27 -5.70 48.73
C LEU A 797 -5.39 -7.24 48.62
N ILE A 798 -4.57 -8.03 49.34
CA ILE A 798 -4.74 -9.50 49.41
C ILE A 798 -4.82 -10.06 50.84
N VAL A 799 -5.72 -9.53 51.70
CA VAL A 799 -6.27 -10.30 52.86
C VAL A 799 -7.70 -9.90 53.21
N ARG A 800 -8.73 -10.64 52.74
CA ARG A 800 -9.98 -11.03 53.48
C ARG A 800 -11.09 -11.63 52.60
N ARG A 801 -11.08 -12.95 52.35
CA ARG A 801 -12.31 -13.73 52.10
C ARG A 801 -12.15 -15.26 52.29
N ARG A 802 -12.21 -15.75 53.54
CA ARG A 802 -12.49 -17.16 53.87
C ARG A 802 -13.25 -17.28 55.20
N ARG A 803 -14.23 -18.21 55.24
CA ARG A 803 -15.17 -18.52 56.35
C ARG A 803 -16.22 -17.40 56.57
N ARG A 804 -17.53 -17.65 56.64
CA ARG A 804 -18.31 -18.89 56.90
C ARG A 804 -19.61 -18.94 56.09
N THR A 805 -20.08 -20.14 55.78
CA THR A 805 -21.47 -20.47 55.40
C THR A 805 -21.83 -21.83 55.99
N VAL A 806 -22.65 -21.87 57.06
CA VAL A 806 -23.21 -23.10 57.65
C VAL A 806 -24.57 -22.82 58.30
N ALA A 807 -25.62 -23.44 57.72
CA ALA A 807 -26.90 -23.86 58.31
C ALA A 807 -27.96 -22.84 58.81
N ALA A 808 -29.20 -23.33 58.73
CA ALA A 808 -30.51 -22.80 59.18
C ALA A 808 -31.04 -21.56 58.42
N GLU A 809 -32.34 -21.51 58.06
CA GLU A 809 -33.46 -22.46 58.32
C GLU A 809 -34.23 -22.77 57.03
#